data_AF-W4FZ67-F1
#
_entry.id   AF-W4FZ67-F1
#
_cell.length_a   1.000
_cell.length_b   1.000
_cell.length_c   1.000
_cell.angle_alpha   90.00
_cell.angle_beta   90.00
_cell.angle_gamma   90.00
#
_symmetry.space_group_name_H-M   'P 1'
#
loop_
_entity.id
_entity.type
_entity.pdbx_description
1 polymer ?
#
loop_
_entity_poly.entity_id
_entity_poly.type
_entity_poly.pdbx_seq_one_letter_code
_entity_poly.pdbx_strand_id
1 'polypeptide(L)'
;MSIDPTSPIPASDSVAMMYLANAFHTIQIQAAVGYVIMFVLTLALVLYLRFKRHGAYDGDVVAARHVILPTFEPMLWMLLVALGMYSAFLWTTFTFDFIEWLFDAVALAAVYAGRQFIFLLVILYFYQNSVSVQALWRATGMALVLSLFPVILEVVAKVSAIDTMSTYLLQTTFRVGLSIFYLWMLTKPRSRASKWSLRVFCVYFIGAQAIAVTYNELYRQSHAAPELLQVATTFVVVAGYYDTALPLFVWWLLTADTSHWRGLGERACSLQAHMNNGDGSNIIPEITSAQGLHVFIEMHRKFIIDFAHLKVMSRIGRGASADVFRGKLHTKIDVAIKVFTPPEVNEGVVASFSHEAALSGALNHPNIVSFYGLCVCPPTICLVSELCQGSMHDVLAIQQHYQIPQHSALSLCMMLDTARAVEYLHSFSPPFIHRDLKPGNLMVDVNHRIKVTDFGVSKQRTTDVPQRTSLRHMTVVGTVEYMPPEVIRGRGGDMVEAVDIYSLAVTMWDILHPDQDKYVTANQLQIFGLVLQGHRPVLGAHVPRPLQELIQAAWHDVPTSRPAASAIVATLTLLLDDMLGPLADQLSQVVRYAGTSSGPKTTKDSSAHQVFQGEHLVDCMFDLELVHNIPQAIRVGNALMDVGLLHHAKHCQPFENSSALYCFDAVHMEVERPRCQASITATEDSMTNISTTINSASEVAECECAKLAQGFRPIGGSSTPHSLLRMKHRDTGAPLKLKLLDDLTPSSQQYKSHRHVLNV
;
A
#
# COMPACT_ATOMS: atom_id res chain seq x y z
N MET A 1 -27.00 -56.51 -15.40
CA MET A 1 -28.04 -57.44 -15.90
C MET A 1 -27.59 -58.86 -15.59
N SER A 2 -28.40 -59.65 -14.87
CA SER A 2 -28.14 -61.09 -14.65
C SER A 2 -28.53 -61.85 -15.92
N ILE A 3 -27.54 -62.44 -16.61
CA ILE A 3 -27.75 -63.18 -17.86
C ILE A 3 -27.80 -64.68 -17.55
N ASP A 4 -28.86 -65.32 -18.03
CA ASP A 4 -29.08 -66.77 -18.00
C ASP A 4 -28.05 -67.48 -18.91
N PRO A 5 -27.22 -68.41 -18.41
CA PRO A 5 -26.04 -68.91 -19.14
C PRO A 5 -26.33 -69.91 -20.27
N THR A 6 -27.59 -70.16 -20.65
CA THR A 6 -27.94 -71.23 -21.61
C THR A 6 -28.64 -70.80 -22.91
N SER A 7 -28.77 -69.51 -23.21
CA SER A 7 -29.27 -69.06 -24.52
C SER A 7 -28.13 -68.74 -25.50
N PRO A 8 -28.10 -69.29 -26.73
CA PRO A 8 -27.07 -68.95 -27.72
C PRO A 8 -27.23 -67.48 -28.14
N ILE A 9 -26.21 -66.68 -27.85
CA ILE A 9 -26.08 -65.29 -28.29
C ILE A 9 -26.00 -65.28 -29.83
N PRO A 10 -26.83 -64.51 -30.56
CA PRO A 10 -26.74 -64.44 -32.01
C PRO A 10 -25.36 -63.92 -32.46
N ALA A 11 -24.81 -64.48 -33.55
CA ALA A 11 -23.44 -64.22 -34.00
C ALA A 11 -23.11 -62.72 -34.21
N SER A 12 -24.11 -61.89 -34.53
CA SER A 12 -23.96 -60.42 -34.64
C SER A 12 -23.62 -59.74 -33.32
N ASP A 13 -24.17 -60.21 -32.21
CA ASP A 13 -23.97 -59.62 -30.87
C ASP A 13 -22.62 -60.02 -30.30
N SER A 14 -22.13 -61.22 -30.65
CA SER A 14 -20.78 -61.68 -30.26
C SER A 14 -19.66 -60.87 -30.91
N VAL A 15 -19.84 -60.45 -32.17
CA VAL A 15 -18.86 -59.63 -32.91
C VAL A 15 -18.86 -58.18 -32.41
N ALA A 16 -20.04 -57.61 -32.12
CA ALA A 16 -20.16 -56.27 -31.55
C ALA A 16 -19.56 -56.17 -30.14
N MET A 17 -19.79 -57.19 -29.29
CA MET A 17 -19.20 -57.27 -27.95
C MET A 17 -17.68 -57.45 -27.98
N MET A 18 -17.17 -58.27 -28.90
CA MET A 18 -15.72 -58.45 -29.11
C MET A 18 -15.05 -57.17 -29.64
N TYR A 19 -15.73 -56.44 -30.54
CA TYR A 19 -15.27 -55.13 -31.03
C TYR A 19 -15.22 -54.09 -29.90
N LEU A 20 -16.26 -54.00 -29.08
CA LEU A 20 -16.32 -53.11 -27.92
C LEU A 20 -15.19 -53.40 -26.94
N ALA A 21 -14.98 -54.67 -26.55
CA ALA A 21 -13.91 -55.06 -25.64
C ALA A 21 -12.51 -54.66 -26.17
N ASN A 22 -12.25 -54.90 -27.46
CA ASN A 22 -10.98 -54.52 -28.09
C ASN A 22 -10.79 -53.00 -28.20
N ALA A 23 -11.88 -52.27 -28.52
CA ALA A 23 -11.89 -50.81 -28.55
C ALA A 23 -11.62 -50.21 -27.16
N PHE A 24 -12.20 -50.79 -26.09
CA PHE A 24 -11.96 -50.35 -24.72
C PHE A 24 -10.53 -50.59 -24.25
N HIS A 25 -9.97 -51.77 -24.52
CA HIS A 25 -8.54 -52.01 -24.27
C HIS A 25 -7.65 -50.98 -24.96
N THR A 26 -7.97 -50.67 -26.22
CA THR A 26 -7.23 -49.68 -27.00
C THR A 26 -7.32 -48.28 -26.37
N ILE A 27 -8.53 -47.86 -25.95
CA ILE A 27 -8.74 -46.58 -25.27
C ILE A 27 -8.00 -46.55 -23.92
N GLN A 28 -8.03 -47.62 -23.14
CA GLN A 28 -7.39 -47.70 -21.83
C GLN A 28 -5.86 -47.61 -21.94
N ILE A 29 -5.27 -48.37 -22.87
CA ILE A 29 -3.82 -48.30 -23.17
C ILE A 29 -3.45 -46.89 -23.59
N GLN A 30 -4.20 -46.31 -24.54
CA GLN A 30 -3.90 -44.97 -25.04
C GLN A 30 -4.04 -43.90 -23.96
N ALA A 31 -5.07 -43.98 -23.12
CA ALA A 31 -5.25 -43.06 -22.01
C ALA A 31 -4.05 -43.15 -21.05
N ALA A 32 -3.66 -44.35 -20.64
CA ALA A 32 -2.54 -44.53 -19.74
C ALA A 32 -1.21 -44.02 -20.33
N VAL A 33 -0.93 -44.35 -21.60
CA VAL A 33 0.24 -43.81 -22.32
C VAL A 33 0.19 -42.28 -22.39
N GLY A 34 -0.97 -41.69 -22.67
CA GLY A 34 -1.15 -40.24 -22.71
C GLY A 34 -0.85 -39.56 -21.38
N TYR A 35 -1.35 -40.10 -20.26
CA TYR A 35 -1.08 -39.55 -18.93
C TYR A 35 0.39 -39.73 -18.50
N VAL A 36 1.03 -40.83 -18.88
CA VAL A 36 2.47 -41.03 -18.68
C VAL A 36 3.27 -39.99 -19.47
N ILE A 37 2.92 -39.70 -20.72
CA ILE A 37 3.54 -38.64 -21.52
C ILE A 37 3.37 -37.28 -20.84
N MET A 38 2.15 -36.95 -20.38
CA MET A 38 1.89 -35.70 -19.67
C MET A 38 2.71 -35.58 -18.37
N PHE A 39 2.85 -36.68 -17.62
CA PHE A 39 3.65 -36.75 -16.40
C PHE A 39 5.13 -36.49 -16.70
N VAL A 40 5.69 -37.18 -17.71
CA VAL A 40 7.10 -37.02 -18.14
C VAL A 40 7.35 -35.59 -18.64
N LEU A 41 6.46 -35.03 -19.45
CA LEU A 41 6.57 -33.65 -19.92
C LEU A 41 6.53 -32.66 -18.74
N THR A 42 5.62 -32.84 -17.80
CA THR A 42 5.51 -31.97 -16.61
C THR A 42 6.76 -32.09 -15.72
N LEU A 43 7.30 -33.29 -15.55
CA LEU A 43 8.57 -33.52 -14.84
C LEU A 43 9.73 -32.83 -15.55
N ALA A 44 9.81 -32.96 -16.88
CA ALA A 44 10.81 -32.28 -17.69
C ALA A 44 10.73 -30.76 -17.55
N LEU A 45 9.53 -30.18 -17.46
CA LEU A 45 9.35 -28.76 -17.18
C LEU A 45 9.90 -28.37 -15.80
N VAL A 46 9.63 -29.15 -14.74
CA VAL A 46 10.18 -28.91 -13.39
C VAL A 46 11.70 -28.98 -13.38
N LEU A 47 12.28 -29.99 -14.03
CA LEU A 47 13.73 -30.14 -14.14
C LEU A 47 14.37 -29.02 -14.97
N TYR A 48 13.75 -28.65 -16.08
CA TYR A 48 14.17 -27.53 -16.93
C TYR A 48 14.20 -26.22 -16.13
N LEU A 49 13.16 -25.95 -15.34
CA LEU A 49 13.09 -24.79 -14.44
C LEU A 49 14.24 -24.78 -13.43
N ARG A 50 14.51 -25.91 -12.78
CA ARG A 50 15.60 -26.03 -11.79
C ARG A 50 16.97 -25.84 -12.42
N PHE A 51 17.19 -26.40 -13.61
CA PHE A 51 18.44 -26.28 -14.34
C PHE A 51 18.71 -24.84 -14.77
N LYS A 52 17.73 -24.17 -15.41
CA LYS A 52 17.86 -22.76 -15.79
C LYS A 52 18.03 -21.84 -14.59
N ARG A 53 17.41 -22.18 -13.45
CA ARG A 53 17.57 -21.44 -12.20
C ARG A 53 18.99 -21.59 -11.62
N HIS A 54 19.57 -22.79 -11.66
CA HIS A 54 20.96 -22.99 -11.24
C HIS A 54 21.92 -22.14 -12.08
N GLY A 55 21.80 -22.16 -13.42
CA GLY A 55 22.61 -21.32 -14.30
C GLY A 55 22.43 -19.82 -14.07
N ALA A 56 21.22 -19.38 -13.70
CA ALA A 56 20.98 -17.99 -13.32
C ALA A 56 21.64 -17.60 -11.98
N TYR A 57 21.71 -18.53 -11.01
CA TYR A 57 22.45 -18.30 -9.75
C TYR A 57 23.97 -18.30 -9.94
N ASP A 58 24.46 -18.97 -10.98
CA ASP A 58 25.87 -18.95 -11.38
C ASP A 58 26.25 -17.69 -12.21
N GLY A 59 25.30 -16.76 -12.43
CA GLY A 59 25.55 -15.48 -13.09
C GLY A 59 25.36 -15.47 -14.61
N ASP A 60 24.76 -16.49 -15.21
CA ASP A 60 24.43 -16.49 -16.65
C ASP A 60 23.21 -15.58 -16.94
N VAL A 61 23.49 -14.41 -17.51
CA VAL A 61 22.51 -13.38 -17.89
C VAL A 61 21.50 -13.90 -18.92
N VAL A 62 21.90 -14.81 -19.80
CA VAL A 62 21.00 -15.42 -20.78
C VAL A 62 20.08 -16.44 -20.10
N ALA A 63 20.60 -17.21 -19.15
CA ALA A 63 19.76 -18.09 -18.33
C ALA A 63 18.75 -17.30 -17.50
N ALA A 64 19.17 -16.23 -16.83
CA ALA A 64 18.33 -15.34 -16.02
C ALA A 64 17.15 -14.75 -16.80
N ARG A 65 17.38 -14.35 -18.06
CA ARG A 65 16.33 -13.86 -18.98
C ARG A 65 15.27 -14.88 -19.34
N HIS A 66 15.51 -16.17 -19.12
CA HIS A 66 14.58 -17.25 -19.41
C HIS A 66 14.00 -17.93 -18.15
N VAL A 67 14.36 -17.51 -16.92
CA VAL A 67 13.84 -18.07 -15.67
C VAL A 67 12.39 -17.66 -15.39
N ILE A 68 11.47 -18.62 -15.38
CA ILE A 68 10.06 -18.45 -14.95
C ILE A 68 10.01 -18.23 -13.42
N LEU A 69 9.05 -17.43 -12.96
CA LEU A 69 8.93 -17.06 -11.54
C LEU A 69 8.95 -18.29 -10.60
N PRO A 70 9.72 -18.27 -9.50
CA PRO A 70 9.84 -19.40 -8.56
C PRO A 70 8.51 -19.88 -7.98
N THR A 71 7.53 -18.99 -7.94
CA THR A 71 6.18 -19.20 -7.41
C THR A 71 5.33 -20.17 -8.25
N PHE A 72 5.76 -20.54 -9.46
CA PHE A 72 5.09 -21.55 -10.29
C PHE A 72 5.57 -22.98 -10.04
N GLU A 73 6.72 -23.17 -9.38
CA GLU A 73 7.23 -24.50 -9.05
C GLU A 73 6.23 -25.32 -8.19
N PRO A 74 5.61 -24.77 -7.13
CA PRO A 74 4.61 -25.51 -6.34
C PRO A 74 3.38 -25.94 -7.15
N MET A 75 2.95 -25.13 -8.13
CA MET A 75 1.82 -25.47 -9.00
C MET A 75 2.17 -26.66 -9.90
N LEU A 76 3.37 -26.68 -10.48
CA LEU A 76 3.83 -27.79 -11.30
C LEU A 76 4.01 -29.08 -10.50
N TRP A 77 4.46 -28.99 -9.24
CA TRP A 77 4.49 -30.15 -8.35
C TRP A 77 3.09 -30.69 -8.04
N MET A 78 2.10 -29.82 -7.78
CA MET A 78 0.71 -30.27 -7.62
C MET A 78 0.18 -30.94 -8.88
N LEU A 79 0.48 -30.39 -10.06
CA LEU A 79 0.13 -30.98 -11.35
C LEU A 79 0.78 -32.36 -11.53
N LEU A 80 2.06 -32.47 -11.17
CA LEU A 80 2.83 -33.71 -11.27
C LEU A 80 2.28 -34.80 -10.34
N VAL A 81 1.92 -34.45 -9.11
CA VAL A 81 1.29 -35.38 -8.15
C VAL A 81 -0.07 -35.84 -8.68
N ALA A 82 -0.91 -34.93 -9.17
CA ALA A 82 -2.21 -35.28 -9.74
C ALA A 82 -2.07 -36.20 -10.96
N LEU A 83 -1.17 -35.88 -11.90
CA LEU A 83 -0.88 -36.70 -13.08
C LEU A 83 -0.28 -38.06 -12.71
N GLY A 84 0.58 -38.10 -11.69
CA GLY A 84 1.20 -39.34 -11.20
C GLY A 84 0.20 -40.29 -10.56
N MET A 85 -0.67 -39.78 -9.68
CA MET A 85 -1.76 -40.57 -9.09
C MET A 85 -2.67 -41.15 -10.17
N TYR A 86 -2.99 -40.36 -11.19
CA TYR A 86 -3.87 -40.76 -12.27
C TYR A 86 -3.22 -41.78 -13.23
N SER A 87 -1.93 -41.60 -13.53
CA SER A 87 -1.15 -42.55 -14.33
C SER A 87 -1.04 -43.90 -13.62
N ALA A 88 -0.74 -43.88 -12.31
CA ALA A 88 -0.69 -45.09 -11.49
C ALA A 88 -2.05 -45.80 -11.46
N PHE A 89 -3.14 -45.04 -11.29
CA PHE A 89 -4.49 -45.58 -11.33
C PHE A 89 -4.80 -46.29 -12.64
N LEU A 90 -4.60 -45.64 -13.79
CA LEU A 90 -4.85 -46.25 -15.11
C LEU A 90 -3.96 -47.47 -15.41
N TRP A 91 -2.71 -47.49 -14.92
CA TRP A 91 -1.84 -48.65 -15.04
C TRP A 91 -2.25 -49.81 -14.15
N THR A 92 -2.73 -49.55 -12.94
CA THR A 92 -3.26 -50.61 -12.08
C THR A 92 -4.49 -51.24 -12.70
N THR A 93 -5.44 -50.45 -13.22
CA THR A 93 -6.64 -51.00 -13.86
C THR A 93 -6.33 -51.80 -15.13
N PHE A 94 -5.28 -51.42 -15.86
CA PHE A 94 -4.81 -52.15 -17.03
C PHE A 94 -4.12 -53.47 -16.64
N THR A 95 -3.25 -53.45 -15.64
CA THR A 95 -2.45 -54.63 -15.25
C THR A 95 -3.32 -55.76 -14.67
N PHE A 96 -4.39 -55.41 -13.97
CA PHE A 96 -5.30 -56.37 -13.34
C PHE A 96 -6.56 -56.66 -14.18
N ASP A 97 -6.60 -56.17 -15.43
CA ASP A 97 -7.69 -56.42 -16.38
C ASP A 97 -9.09 -56.07 -15.84
N PHE A 98 -9.18 -55.00 -15.05
CA PHE A 98 -10.45 -54.52 -14.46
C PHE A 98 -11.32 -53.77 -15.49
N ILE A 99 -11.65 -54.42 -16.61
CA ILE A 99 -12.48 -53.84 -17.67
C ILE A 99 -13.91 -53.58 -17.16
N GLU A 100 -14.43 -54.45 -16.29
CA GLU A 100 -15.79 -54.33 -15.71
C GLU A 100 -16.02 -53.01 -14.97
N TRP A 101 -14.97 -52.43 -14.38
CA TRP A 101 -15.07 -51.15 -13.66
C TRP A 101 -15.30 -49.98 -14.60
N LEU A 102 -14.77 -50.03 -15.83
CA LEU A 102 -14.92 -48.96 -16.81
C LEU A 102 -16.35 -48.84 -17.36
N PHE A 103 -17.18 -49.89 -17.17
CA PHE A 103 -18.61 -49.88 -17.49
C PHE A 103 -19.46 -49.19 -16.41
N ASP A 104 -18.90 -48.88 -15.24
CA ASP A 104 -19.62 -48.12 -14.22
C ASP A 104 -19.64 -46.62 -14.57
N ALA A 105 -20.83 -46.03 -14.61
CA ALA A 105 -20.97 -44.62 -14.98
C ALA A 105 -20.25 -43.68 -13.99
N VAL A 106 -20.22 -44.05 -12.70
CA VAL A 106 -19.50 -43.31 -11.65
C VAL A 106 -17.99 -43.35 -11.86
N ALA A 107 -17.47 -44.51 -12.26
CA ALA A 107 -16.06 -44.69 -12.60
C ALA A 107 -15.63 -43.80 -13.78
N LEU A 108 -16.43 -43.77 -14.84
CA LEU A 108 -16.20 -42.92 -16.01
C LEU A 108 -16.30 -41.42 -15.66
N ALA A 109 -17.23 -41.05 -14.78
CA ALA A 109 -17.35 -39.69 -14.26
C ALA A 109 -16.12 -39.28 -13.43
N ALA A 110 -15.54 -40.20 -12.64
CA ALA A 110 -14.33 -39.95 -11.86
C ALA A 110 -13.09 -39.74 -12.75
N VAL A 111 -12.98 -40.51 -13.83
CA VAL A 111 -11.95 -40.34 -14.87
C VAL A 111 -12.06 -38.94 -15.50
N TYR A 112 -13.27 -38.52 -15.86
CA TYR A 112 -13.51 -37.17 -16.37
C TYR A 112 -13.20 -36.07 -15.33
N ALA A 113 -13.55 -36.29 -14.06
CA ALA A 113 -13.27 -35.35 -12.97
C ALA A 113 -11.77 -35.09 -12.78
N GLY A 114 -10.94 -36.13 -12.82
CA GLY A 114 -9.48 -35.99 -12.75
C GLY A 114 -8.92 -35.12 -13.87
N ARG A 115 -9.40 -35.33 -15.11
CA ARG A 115 -9.05 -34.48 -16.26
C ARG A 115 -9.47 -33.02 -16.04
N GLN A 116 -10.72 -32.79 -15.62
CA GLN A 116 -11.23 -31.43 -15.39
C GLN A 116 -10.47 -30.68 -14.30
N PHE A 117 -10.07 -31.38 -13.23
CA PHE A 117 -9.28 -30.79 -12.14
C PHE A 117 -8.00 -30.14 -12.65
N ILE A 118 -7.26 -30.82 -13.53
CA ILE A 118 -5.99 -30.35 -14.09
C ILE A 118 -6.19 -29.06 -14.91
N PHE A 119 -7.23 -29.00 -15.75
CA PHE A 119 -7.57 -27.81 -16.54
C PHE A 119 -8.03 -26.63 -15.67
N LEU A 120 -8.86 -26.91 -14.65
CA LEU A 120 -9.42 -25.90 -13.76
C LEU A 120 -8.35 -25.33 -12.82
N LEU A 121 -7.44 -26.17 -12.31
CA LEU A 121 -6.37 -25.74 -11.40
C LEU A 121 -5.53 -24.62 -12.03
N VAL A 122 -5.12 -24.81 -13.29
CA VAL A 122 -4.30 -23.83 -14.02
C VAL A 122 -5.08 -22.51 -14.13
N ILE A 123 -6.28 -22.53 -14.70
CA ILE A 123 -7.01 -21.27 -14.96
C ILE A 123 -7.44 -20.54 -13.68
N LEU A 124 -7.89 -21.29 -12.66
CA LEU A 124 -8.33 -20.71 -11.39
C LEU A 124 -7.15 -20.13 -10.63
N TYR A 125 -5.96 -20.73 -10.73
CA TYR A 125 -4.74 -20.16 -10.18
C TYR A 125 -4.39 -18.84 -10.85
N PHE A 126 -4.46 -18.77 -12.18
CA PHE A 126 -4.25 -17.53 -12.93
C PHE A 126 -5.31 -16.45 -12.61
N TYR A 127 -6.51 -16.86 -12.18
CA TYR A 127 -7.56 -15.94 -11.76
C TYR A 127 -7.38 -15.40 -10.32
N GLN A 128 -6.54 -16.01 -9.49
CA GLN A 128 -6.25 -15.48 -8.15
C GLN A 128 -5.56 -14.10 -8.23
N ASN A 129 -5.77 -13.27 -7.21
CA ASN A 129 -5.17 -11.93 -7.12
C ASN A 129 -3.67 -11.95 -6.75
N SER A 130 -3.07 -13.11 -6.45
CA SER A 130 -1.67 -13.21 -6.00
C SER A 130 -1.03 -14.51 -6.46
N VAL A 131 0.31 -14.52 -6.57
CA VAL A 131 1.13 -15.69 -6.95
C VAL A 131 1.63 -16.47 -5.72
N SER A 132 0.95 -16.35 -4.58
CA SER A 132 1.35 -16.99 -3.33
C SER A 132 0.94 -18.45 -3.25
N VAL A 133 1.65 -19.25 -2.44
CA VAL A 133 1.26 -20.62 -2.11
C VAL A 133 -0.16 -20.69 -1.53
N GLN A 134 -0.57 -19.67 -0.76
CA GLN A 134 -1.93 -19.56 -0.22
C GLN A 134 -3.00 -19.35 -1.32
N ALA A 135 -2.67 -18.61 -2.38
CA ALA A 135 -3.55 -18.49 -3.54
C ALA A 135 -3.67 -19.81 -4.31
N LEU A 136 -2.57 -20.55 -4.43
CA LEU A 136 -2.56 -21.88 -5.03
C LEU A 136 -3.46 -22.86 -4.26
N TRP A 137 -3.42 -22.86 -2.92
CA TRP A 137 -4.33 -23.67 -2.10
C TRP A 137 -5.81 -23.30 -2.31
N ARG A 138 -6.14 -22.01 -2.40
CA ARG A 138 -7.52 -21.57 -2.71
C ARG A 138 -7.97 -22.01 -4.10
N ALA A 139 -7.12 -21.85 -5.10
CA ALA A 139 -7.40 -22.31 -6.47
C ALA A 139 -7.59 -23.82 -6.54
N THR A 140 -6.77 -24.58 -5.80
CA THR A 140 -6.87 -26.05 -5.68
C THR A 140 -8.20 -26.46 -5.07
N GLY A 141 -8.63 -25.80 -3.99
CA GLY A 141 -9.93 -26.05 -3.37
C GLY A 141 -11.10 -25.79 -4.33
N MET A 142 -11.07 -24.67 -5.05
CA MET A 142 -12.09 -24.34 -6.06
C MET A 142 -12.10 -25.36 -7.21
N ALA A 143 -10.92 -25.76 -7.69
CA ALA A 143 -10.78 -26.73 -8.77
C ALA A 143 -11.34 -28.10 -8.37
N LEU A 144 -11.07 -28.58 -7.14
CA LEU A 144 -11.59 -29.84 -6.62
C LEU A 144 -13.13 -29.84 -6.54
N VAL A 145 -13.71 -28.76 -6.01
CA VAL A 145 -15.18 -28.65 -5.88
C VAL A 145 -15.85 -28.72 -7.26
N LEU A 146 -15.33 -27.96 -8.23
CA LEU A 146 -15.90 -27.92 -9.57
C LEU A 146 -15.67 -29.23 -10.33
N SER A 147 -14.51 -29.88 -10.17
CA SER A 147 -14.19 -31.11 -10.89
C SER A 147 -14.94 -32.33 -10.36
N LEU A 148 -15.26 -32.38 -9.06
CA LEU A 148 -16.00 -33.49 -8.43
C LEU A 148 -17.51 -33.43 -8.65
N PHE A 149 -18.05 -32.28 -9.04
CA PHE A 149 -19.50 -32.09 -9.22
C PHE A 149 -20.16 -33.12 -10.17
N PRO A 150 -19.61 -33.47 -11.34
CA PRO A 150 -20.17 -34.52 -12.20
C PRO A 150 -20.22 -35.91 -11.55
N VAL A 151 -19.25 -36.24 -10.69
CA VAL A 151 -19.22 -37.52 -9.97
C VAL A 151 -20.37 -37.57 -8.95
N ILE A 152 -20.59 -36.47 -8.24
CA ILE A 152 -21.68 -36.35 -7.27
C ILE A 152 -23.03 -36.51 -7.99
N LEU A 153 -23.20 -35.87 -9.15
CA LEU A 153 -24.42 -36.01 -9.95
C LEU A 153 -24.67 -37.46 -10.36
N GLU A 154 -23.63 -38.19 -10.78
CA GLU A 154 -23.74 -39.58 -11.20
C GLU A 154 -24.09 -40.51 -10.03
N VAL A 155 -23.46 -40.30 -8.87
CA VAL A 155 -23.77 -41.05 -7.64
C VAL A 155 -25.22 -40.81 -7.21
N VAL A 156 -25.67 -39.55 -7.21
CA VAL A 156 -27.05 -39.19 -6.86
C VAL A 156 -28.05 -39.78 -7.86
N ALA A 157 -27.74 -39.74 -9.15
CA ALA A 157 -28.58 -40.32 -10.19
C ALA A 157 -28.71 -41.84 -10.02
N LYS A 158 -27.60 -42.53 -9.71
CA LYS A 158 -27.57 -43.97 -9.46
C LYS A 158 -28.36 -44.37 -8.21
N VAL A 159 -28.23 -43.62 -7.11
CA VAL A 159 -28.97 -43.87 -5.85
C VAL A 159 -30.46 -43.56 -5.99
N SER A 160 -30.81 -42.51 -6.74
CA SER A 160 -32.18 -42.03 -6.87
C SER A 160 -32.92 -42.62 -8.08
N ALA A 161 -32.30 -43.57 -8.80
CA ALA A 161 -32.81 -44.19 -10.02
C ALA A 161 -33.31 -43.17 -11.07
N ILE A 162 -32.56 -42.07 -11.25
CA ILE A 162 -32.88 -41.05 -12.25
C ILE A 162 -32.64 -41.63 -13.64
N ASP A 163 -33.55 -41.33 -14.58
CA ASP A 163 -33.43 -41.76 -15.97
C ASP A 163 -32.14 -41.24 -16.64
N THR A 164 -31.55 -42.07 -17.49
CA THR A 164 -30.27 -41.84 -18.17
C THR A 164 -30.29 -40.55 -18.99
N MET A 165 -31.45 -40.23 -19.60
CA MET A 165 -31.64 -38.99 -20.36
C MET A 165 -31.54 -37.74 -19.45
N SER A 166 -32.10 -37.80 -18.25
CA SER A 166 -32.09 -36.68 -17.31
C SER A 166 -30.69 -36.42 -16.77
N THR A 167 -29.94 -37.49 -16.47
CA THR A 167 -28.53 -37.40 -16.04
C THR A 167 -27.65 -36.81 -17.14
N TYR A 168 -27.84 -37.25 -18.39
CA TYR A 168 -27.14 -36.70 -19.55
C TYR A 168 -27.39 -35.20 -19.74
N LEU A 169 -28.64 -34.75 -19.65
CA LEU A 169 -29.02 -33.34 -19.76
C LEU A 169 -28.38 -32.49 -18.66
N LEU A 170 -28.36 -33.00 -17.42
CA LEU A 170 -27.79 -32.29 -16.28
C LEU A 170 -26.26 -32.13 -16.41
N GLN A 171 -25.56 -33.20 -16.83
CA GLN A 171 -24.12 -33.16 -17.10
C GLN A 171 -23.78 -32.24 -18.27
N THR A 172 -24.57 -32.28 -19.33
CA THR A 172 -24.39 -31.39 -20.50
C THR A 172 -24.59 -29.94 -20.11
N THR A 173 -25.60 -29.64 -19.29
CA THR A 173 -25.86 -28.29 -18.78
C THR A 173 -24.69 -27.76 -17.95
N PHE A 174 -24.12 -28.59 -17.07
CA PHE A 174 -22.93 -28.22 -16.30
C PHE A 174 -21.72 -27.91 -17.19
N ARG A 175 -21.47 -28.72 -18.22
CA ARG A 175 -20.36 -28.51 -19.18
C ARG A 175 -20.53 -27.24 -20.00
N VAL A 176 -21.77 -26.92 -20.41
CA VAL A 176 -22.09 -25.64 -21.07
C VAL A 176 -21.86 -24.48 -20.11
N GLY A 177 -22.26 -24.59 -18.85
CA GLY A 177 -21.99 -23.60 -17.80
C GLY A 177 -20.49 -23.31 -17.61
N LEU A 178 -19.67 -24.36 -17.54
CA LEU A 178 -18.21 -24.21 -17.53
C LEU A 178 -17.72 -23.51 -18.80
N SER A 179 -18.22 -23.89 -19.97
CA SER A 179 -17.81 -23.29 -21.26
C SER A 179 -18.15 -21.79 -21.33
N ILE A 180 -19.27 -21.35 -20.74
CA ILE A 180 -19.64 -19.93 -20.63
C ILE A 180 -18.62 -19.15 -19.79
N PHE A 181 -18.10 -19.74 -18.71
CA PHE A 181 -17.04 -19.10 -17.91
C PHE A 181 -15.78 -18.83 -18.76
N TYR A 182 -15.34 -19.80 -19.56
CA TYR A 182 -14.20 -19.61 -20.47
C TYR A 182 -14.50 -18.64 -21.61
N LEU A 183 -15.74 -18.63 -22.13
CA LEU A 183 -16.19 -17.66 -23.15
C LEU A 183 -16.18 -16.23 -22.60
N TRP A 184 -16.64 -16.04 -21.37
CA TRP A 184 -16.55 -14.76 -20.67
C TRP A 184 -15.08 -14.33 -20.52
N MET A 185 -14.18 -15.25 -20.16
CA MET A 185 -12.74 -14.98 -20.07
C MET A 185 -12.09 -14.57 -21.40
N LEU A 186 -12.61 -15.02 -22.56
CA LEU A 186 -12.12 -14.56 -23.87
C LEU A 186 -12.37 -13.07 -24.09
N THR A 187 -13.52 -12.58 -23.66
CA THR A 187 -13.94 -11.18 -23.83
C THR A 187 -13.29 -10.24 -22.82
N LYS A 188 -13.10 -10.69 -21.58
CA LYS A 188 -12.51 -9.90 -20.49
C LYS A 188 -11.34 -10.62 -19.80
N PRO A 189 -10.20 -10.82 -20.50
CA PRO A 189 -9.02 -11.42 -19.89
C PRO A 189 -8.46 -10.51 -18.79
N ARG A 190 -8.11 -11.09 -17.63
CA ARG A 190 -7.45 -10.36 -16.54
C ARG A 190 -6.03 -9.95 -16.93
N SER A 191 -5.57 -8.81 -16.43
CA SER A 191 -4.26 -8.21 -16.69
C SER A 191 -3.13 -8.86 -15.87
N ARG A 192 -3.02 -10.20 -15.91
CA ARG A 192 -1.98 -10.95 -15.20
C ARG A 192 -1.03 -11.67 -16.16
N ALA A 193 -1.59 -12.27 -17.22
CA ALA A 193 -0.85 -12.84 -18.34
C ALA A 193 -1.14 -12.06 -19.62
N SER A 194 -0.34 -12.29 -20.67
CA SER A 194 -0.65 -11.77 -22.02
C SER A 194 -2.09 -12.13 -22.41
N LYS A 195 -2.88 -11.11 -22.76
CA LYS A 195 -4.28 -11.28 -23.17
C LYS A 195 -4.42 -12.31 -24.30
N TRP A 196 -3.42 -12.39 -25.16
CA TRP A 196 -3.38 -13.34 -26.26
C TRP A 196 -3.17 -14.78 -25.76
N SER A 197 -2.18 -15.02 -24.90
CA SER A 197 -1.90 -16.36 -24.36
C SER A 197 -3.05 -16.91 -23.52
N LEU A 198 -3.70 -16.07 -22.72
CA LEU A 198 -4.89 -16.48 -21.96
C LEU A 198 -6.05 -16.85 -22.90
N ARG A 199 -6.25 -16.09 -23.99
CA ARG A 199 -7.28 -16.39 -24.99
C ARG A 199 -7.00 -17.71 -25.71
N VAL A 200 -5.75 -17.97 -26.08
CA VAL A 200 -5.37 -19.23 -26.73
C VAL A 200 -5.62 -20.43 -25.81
N PHE A 201 -5.29 -20.33 -24.52
CA PHE A 201 -5.61 -21.37 -23.54
C PHE A 201 -7.12 -21.59 -23.39
N CYS A 202 -7.92 -20.51 -23.35
CA CYS A 202 -9.38 -20.63 -23.33
C CYS A 202 -9.94 -21.29 -24.60
N VAL A 203 -9.42 -20.96 -25.79
CA VAL A 203 -9.82 -21.60 -27.05
C VAL A 203 -9.48 -23.10 -27.04
N TYR A 204 -8.29 -23.46 -26.55
CA TYR A 204 -7.88 -24.86 -26.39
C TYR A 204 -8.85 -25.62 -25.47
N PHE A 205 -9.23 -25.04 -24.33
CA PHE A 205 -10.21 -25.67 -23.43
C PHE A 205 -11.61 -25.80 -24.06
N ILE A 206 -12.09 -24.75 -24.73
CA ILE A 206 -13.39 -24.80 -25.42
C ILE A 206 -13.37 -25.88 -26.51
N GLY A 207 -12.27 -26.04 -27.24
CA GLY A 207 -12.06 -27.13 -28.19
C GLY A 207 -12.13 -28.52 -27.52
N ALA A 208 -11.46 -28.70 -26.39
CA ALA A 208 -11.52 -29.95 -25.62
C ALA A 208 -12.95 -30.29 -25.16
N GLN A 209 -13.72 -29.29 -24.71
CA GLN A 209 -15.11 -29.47 -24.30
C GLN A 209 -16.03 -29.76 -25.49
N ALA A 210 -15.81 -29.12 -26.63
CA ALA A 210 -16.57 -29.39 -27.86
C ALA A 210 -16.39 -30.85 -28.30
N ILE A 211 -15.14 -31.33 -28.39
CA ILE A 211 -14.84 -32.74 -28.69
C ILE A 211 -15.53 -33.66 -27.68
N ALA A 212 -15.51 -33.29 -26.39
CA ALA A 212 -16.16 -34.07 -25.35
C ALA A 212 -17.68 -34.17 -25.51
N VAL A 213 -18.36 -33.08 -25.81
CA VAL A 213 -19.80 -33.09 -26.08
C VAL A 213 -20.11 -33.91 -27.33
N THR A 214 -19.31 -33.78 -28.40
CA THR A 214 -19.51 -34.52 -29.66
C THR A 214 -19.46 -36.03 -29.46
N TYR A 215 -18.43 -36.59 -28.80
CA TYR A 215 -18.38 -38.05 -28.64
C TYR A 215 -19.44 -38.58 -27.68
N ASN A 216 -19.85 -37.82 -26.66
CA ASN A 216 -20.93 -38.24 -25.75
C ASN A 216 -22.29 -38.28 -26.46
N GLU A 217 -22.54 -37.32 -27.35
CA GLU A 217 -23.75 -37.30 -28.18
C GLU A 217 -23.75 -38.44 -29.21
N LEU A 218 -22.61 -38.74 -29.83
CA LEU A 218 -22.47 -39.90 -30.73
C LEU A 218 -22.66 -41.23 -30.00
N TYR A 219 -22.13 -41.37 -28.79
CA TYR A 219 -22.35 -42.55 -27.95
C TYR A 219 -23.84 -42.71 -27.60
N ARG A 220 -24.52 -41.61 -27.28
CA ARG A 220 -25.98 -41.60 -27.05
C ARG A 220 -26.76 -42.07 -28.28
N GLN A 221 -26.43 -41.56 -29.47
CA GLN A 221 -27.09 -41.94 -30.72
C GLN A 221 -26.74 -43.37 -31.17
N SER A 222 -25.60 -43.91 -30.72
CA SER A 222 -25.18 -45.27 -31.05
C SER A 222 -26.12 -46.36 -30.54
N HIS A 223 -26.93 -46.05 -29.51
CA HIS A 223 -28.00 -46.95 -29.05
C HIS A 223 -29.09 -47.19 -30.10
N ALA A 224 -29.30 -46.23 -31.02
CA ALA A 224 -30.27 -46.34 -32.12
C ALA A 224 -29.60 -46.70 -33.47
N ALA A 225 -28.33 -46.33 -33.66
CA ALA A 225 -27.56 -46.60 -34.86
C ALA A 225 -26.16 -47.14 -34.49
N PRO A 226 -25.97 -48.47 -34.43
CA PRO A 226 -24.72 -49.08 -33.92
C PRO A 226 -23.47 -48.75 -34.75
N GLU A 227 -23.63 -48.32 -36.01
CA GLU A 227 -22.52 -47.84 -36.87
C GLU A 227 -21.83 -46.59 -36.30
N LEU A 228 -22.55 -45.75 -35.53
CA LEU A 228 -22.01 -44.54 -34.91
C LEU A 228 -21.06 -44.83 -33.74
N LEU A 229 -21.09 -46.04 -33.18
CA LEU A 229 -20.24 -46.45 -32.07
C LEU A 229 -18.75 -46.42 -32.45
N GLN A 230 -18.42 -46.83 -33.67
CA GLN A 230 -17.04 -46.79 -34.18
C GLN A 230 -16.55 -45.34 -34.32
N VAL A 231 -17.44 -44.46 -34.80
CA VAL A 231 -17.16 -43.03 -34.93
C VAL A 231 -16.96 -42.41 -33.55
N ALA A 232 -17.84 -42.68 -32.58
CA ALA A 232 -17.73 -42.18 -31.21
C ALA A 232 -16.40 -42.59 -30.55
N THR A 233 -16.03 -43.87 -30.68
CA THR A 233 -14.75 -44.42 -30.19
C THR A 233 -13.56 -43.69 -30.79
N THR A 234 -13.60 -43.38 -32.09
CA THR A 234 -12.55 -42.61 -32.77
C THR A 234 -12.43 -41.19 -32.21
N PHE A 235 -13.53 -40.51 -31.90
CA PHE A 235 -13.48 -39.19 -31.27
C PHE A 235 -12.92 -39.23 -29.83
N VAL A 236 -13.15 -40.31 -29.07
CA VAL A 236 -12.55 -40.50 -27.74
C VAL A 236 -11.02 -40.63 -27.85
N VAL A 237 -10.55 -41.40 -28.83
CA VAL A 237 -9.13 -41.54 -29.17
C VAL A 237 -8.52 -40.17 -29.53
N VAL A 238 -9.19 -39.39 -30.38
CA VAL A 238 -8.76 -38.02 -30.74
C VAL A 238 -8.72 -37.09 -29.51
N ALA A 239 -9.71 -37.19 -28.62
CA ALA A 239 -9.75 -36.41 -27.39
C ALA A 239 -8.54 -36.72 -26.48
N GLY A 240 -8.17 -37.99 -26.36
CA GLY A 240 -6.99 -38.41 -25.59
C GLY A 240 -5.70 -37.82 -26.14
N TYR A 241 -5.50 -37.84 -27.46
CA TYR A 241 -4.35 -37.17 -28.08
C TYR A 241 -4.35 -35.66 -27.87
N TYR A 242 -5.52 -35.02 -27.96
CA TYR A 242 -5.67 -33.59 -27.73
C TYR A 242 -5.21 -33.19 -26.31
N ASP A 243 -5.50 -34.00 -25.30
CA ASP A 243 -5.11 -33.75 -23.90
C ASP A 243 -3.61 -33.85 -23.65
N THR A 244 -2.90 -34.71 -24.39
CA THR A 244 -1.44 -34.87 -24.22
C THR A 244 -0.66 -33.57 -24.48
N ALA A 245 -1.25 -32.63 -25.23
CA ALA A 245 -0.67 -31.32 -25.51
C ALA A 245 -0.79 -30.32 -24.34
N LEU A 246 -1.59 -30.60 -23.30
CA LEU A 246 -1.86 -29.66 -22.21
C LEU A 246 -0.59 -29.11 -21.51
N PRO A 247 0.44 -29.91 -21.17
CA PRO A 247 1.65 -29.38 -20.55
C PRO A 247 2.35 -28.30 -21.39
N LEU A 248 2.24 -28.37 -22.73
CA LEU A 248 2.80 -27.36 -23.64
C LEU A 248 2.03 -26.04 -23.56
N PHE A 249 0.71 -26.09 -23.47
CA PHE A 249 -0.12 -24.89 -23.27
C PHE A 249 0.08 -24.28 -21.88
N VAL A 250 0.24 -25.11 -20.85
CA VAL A 250 0.60 -24.66 -19.49
C VAL A 250 1.96 -23.97 -19.50
N TRP A 251 2.97 -24.59 -20.14
CA TRP A 251 4.29 -23.99 -20.32
C TRP A 251 4.22 -22.64 -21.03
N TRP A 252 3.44 -22.57 -22.12
CA TRP A 252 3.28 -21.34 -22.86
C TRP A 252 2.63 -20.23 -22.03
N LEU A 253 1.60 -20.57 -21.26
CA LEU A 253 0.91 -19.64 -20.36
C LEU A 253 1.85 -19.14 -19.25
N LEU A 254 2.62 -20.04 -18.63
CA LEU A 254 3.64 -19.69 -17.62
C LEU A 254 4.73 -18.77 -18.19
N THR A 255 5.18 -19.04 -19.41
CA THR A 255 6.20 -18.22 -20.10
C THR A 255 5.65 -16.84 -20.45
N ALA A 256 4.39 -16.76 -20.88
CA ALA A 256 3.71 -15.50 -21.21
C ALA A 256 3.36 -14.65 -19.99
N ASP A 257 3.08 -15.27 -18.84
CA ASP A 257 2.92 -14.57 -17.57
C ASP A 257 4.26 -14.03 -17.11
N THR A 258 5.31 -14.87 -17.14
CA THR A 258 6.66 -14.43 -16.84
C THR A 258 7.09 -13.27 -17.75
N SER A 259 6.77 -13.30 -19.05
CA SER A 259 7.07 -12.18 -19.95
C SER A 259 6.24 -10.92 -19.66
N HIS A 260 4.99 -11.05 -19.18
CA HIS A 260 4.20 -9.92 -18.69
C HIS A 260 4.85 -9.26 -17.47
N TRP A 261 5.31 -10.05 -16.49
CA TRP A 261 6.07 -9.56 -15.35
C TRP A 261 7.43 -8.96 -15.76
N ARG A 262 8.04 -9.44 -16.84
CA ARG A 262 9.25 -8.81 -17.43
C ARG A 262 8.95 -7.53 -18.21
N GLY A 263 7.74 -7.35 -18.75
CA GLY A 263 7.29 -6.08 -19.36
C GLY A 263 7.10 -4.96 -18.32
N LEU A 264 6.82 -5.31 -17.05
CA LEU A 264 7.00 -4.38 -15.93
C LEU A 264 8.48 -4.00 -15.77
N GLY A 265 9.39 -4.93 -16.04
CA GLY A 265 10.83 -4.70 -16.16
C GLY A 265 11.21 -3.72 -17.28
N GLU A 266 10.56 -3.73 -18.46
CA GLU A 266 10.81 -2.69 -19.49
C GLU A 266 10.38 -1.29 -19.03
N ARG A 267 9.26 -1.19 -18.30
CA ARG A 267 8.84 0.06 -17.64
C ARG A 267 9.83 0.46 -16.53
N ALA A 268 10.38 -0.50 -15.80
CA ALA A 268 11.46 -0.27 -14.84
C ALA A 268 12.74 0.19 -15.53
N CYS A 269 13.12 -0.40 -16.66
CA CYS A 269 14.22 0.03 -17.50
C CYS A 269 13.98 1.44 -18.07
N SER A 270 12.74 1.79 -18.41
CA SER A 270 12.39 3.15 -18.84
C SER A 270 12.53 4.16 -17.70
N LEU A 271 12.19 3.77 -16.47
CA LEU A 271 12.46 4.55 -15.26
C LEU A 271 13.98 4.68 -15.05
N GLN A 272 14.74 3.60 -15.16
CA GLN A 272 16.19 3.60 -15.07
C GLN A 272 16.83 4.47 -16.17
N ALA A 273 16.28 4.48 -17.39
CA ALA A 273 16.71 5.37 -18.46
C ALA A 273 16.41 6.84 -18.16
N HIS A 274 15.26 7.15 -17.55
CA HIS A 274 14.95 8.50 -17.05
C HIS A 274 15.91 8.94 -15.94
N MET A 275 16.38 8.01 -15.09
CA MET A 275 17.39 8.28 -14.07
C MET A 275 18.77 8.53 -14.70
N ASN A 276 19.15 7.72 -15.69
CA ASN A 276 20.46 7.79 -16.36
C ASN A 276 20.63 9.03 -17.26
N ASN A 277 19.54 9.64 -17.73
CA ASN A 277 19.61 10.88 -18.51
C ASN A 277 20.12 12.10 -17.70
N GLY A 278 20.40 11.95 -16.40
CA GLY A 278 20.93 13.01 -15.53
C GLY A 278 22.40 12.87 -15.09
N ASP A 279 23.07 11.73 -15.31
CA ASP A 279 24.51 11.54 -15.01
C ASP A 279 25.04 10.25 -15.66
N GLY A 280 26.04 10.39 -16.54
CA GLY A 280 26.58 9.31 -17.36
C GLY A 280 27.54 8.33 -16.67
N SER A 281 27.37 7.99 -15.39
CA SER A 281 28.40 7.21 -14.67
C SER A 281 27.95 6.09 -13.72
N ASN A 282 26.66 5.81 -13.52
CA ASN A 282 26.24 4.73 -12.61
C ASN A 282 25.49 3.60 -13.33
N ILE A 283 26.23 2.76 -14.05
CA ILE A 283 25.75 1.43 -14.45
C ILE A 283 25.68 0.60 -13.16
N ILE A 284 24.46 0.36 -12.66
CA ILE A 284 24.20 -0.51 -11.51
C ILE A 284 24.64 -1.93 -11.89
N PRO A 285 25.64 -2.53 -11.22
CA PRO A 285 25.87 -3.97 -11.36
C PRO A 285 24.66 -4.71 -10.79
N GLU A 286 24.06 -5.58 -11.61
CA GLU A 286 22.89 -6.40 -11.34
C GLU A 286 23.20 -7.49 -10.28
N ILE A 287 23.60 -7.08 -9.07
CA ILE A 287 23.82 -7.98 -7.94
C ILE A 287 22.98 -7.47 -6.76
N THR A 288 21.67 -7.44 -6.96
CA THR A 288 20.73 -7.40 -5.83
C THR A 288 20.78 -8.79 -5.17
N SER A 289 21.31 -8.90 -3.95
CA SER A 289 21.21 -10.15 -3.18
C SER A 289 19.73 -10.50 -3.00
N ALA A 290 19.27 -11.54 -3.71
CA ALA A 290 17.89 -12.00 -3.69
C ALA A 290 17.40 -12.35 -2.27
N GLN A 291 18.32 -12.65 -1.35
CA GLN A 291 18.03 -13.03 0.03
C GLN A 291 17.60 -11.84 0.90
N GLY A 292 18.29 -10.69 0.82
CA GLY A 292 17.93 -9.49 1.60
C GLY A 292 16.60 -8.87 1.14
N LEU A 293 16.37 -8.86 -0.17
CA LEU A 293 15.13 -8.32 -0.75
C LEU A 293 13.92 -9.19 -0.40
N HIS A 294 14.08 -10.51 -0.34
CA HIS A 294 13.00 -11.43 0.03
C HIS A 294 12.55 -11.26 1.49
N VAL A 295 13.50 -11.14 2.43
CA VAL A 295 13.20 -10.88 3.84
C VAL A 295 12.46 -9.55 3.99
N PHE A 296 12.93 -8.51 3.31
CA PHE A 296 12.28 -7.21 3.30
C PHE A 296 10.82 -7.28 2.76
N ILE A 297 10.61 -7.98 1.65
CA ILE A 297 9.28 -8.21 1.06
C ILE A 297 8.35 -8.92 2.05
N GLU A 298 8.83 -9.95 2.75
CA GLU A 298 8.02 -10.66 3.75
C GLU A 298 7.71 -9.79 4.97
N MET A 299 8.69 -9.01 5.47
CA MET A 299 8.48 -8.10 6.61
C MET A 299 7.40 -7.06 6.32
N HIS A 300 7.36 -6.54 5.10
CA HIS A 300 6.45 -5.46 4.70
C HIS A 300 5.32 -5.90 3.79
N ARG A 301 5.00 -7.20 3.77
CA ARG A 301 4.04 -7.81 2.83
C ARG A 301 2.68 -7.10 2.77
N LYS A 302 2.25 -6.47 3.87
CA LYS A 302 0.97 -5.73 3.96
C LYS A 302 1.01 -4.38 3.22
N PHE A 303 2.18 -3.79 3.04
CA PHE A 303 2.39 -2.48 2.43
C PHE A 303 2.91 -2.59 0.98
N ILE A 304 3.04 -3.80 0.44
CA ILE A 304 3.52 -3.99 -0.94
C ILE A 304 2.45 -3.56 -1.95
N ILE A 305 2.84 -2.61 -2.79
CA ILE A 305 2.11 -2.14 -3.95
C ILE A 305 2.70 -2.83 -5.19
N ASP A 306 1.82 -3.43 -5.99
CA ASP A 306 2.19 -3.94 -7.31
C ASP A 306 2.57 -2.78 -8.24
N PHE A 307 3.74 -2.85 -8.87
CA PHE A 307 4.21 -1.85 -9.83
C PHE A 307 3.21 -1.63 -10.98
N ALA A 308 2.40 -2.62 -11.34
CA ALA A 308 1.34 -2.47 -12.34
C ALA A 308 0.31 -1.39 -11.97
N HIS A 309 0.14 -1.10 -10.67
CA HIS A 309 -0.74 -0.05 -10.16
C HIS A 309 -0.05 1.30 -10.03
N LEU A 310 1.27 1.37 -10.22
CA LEU A 310 2.05 2.58 -10.06
C LEU A 310 2.48 3.12 -11.43
N LYS A 311 2.01 4.33 -11.76
CA LYS A 311 2.47 5.06 -12.95
C LYS A 311 3.43 6.15 -12.52
N VAL A 312 4.71 5.98 -12.80
CA VAL A 312 5.72 7.04 -12.62
C VAL A 312 5.57 8.08 -13.73
N MET A 313 5.69 9.36 -13.38
CA MET A 313 5.59 10.49 -14.30
C MET A 313 6.90 11.30 -14.26
N SER A 314 6.83 12.60 -13.95
CA SER A 314 8.00 13.49 -13.93
C SER A 314 8.77 13.40 -12.61
N ARG A 315 10.10 13.57 -12.67
CA ARG A 315 10.91 13.79 -11.46
C ARG A 315 10.57 15.15 -10.85
N ILE A 316 10.38 15.19 -9.54
CA ILE A 316 10.04 16.40 -8.77
C ILE A 316 11.13 16.78 -7.76
N GLY A 317 12.01 15.85 -7.37
CA GLY A 317 13.14 16.13 -6.50
C GLY A 317 14.31 15.19 -6.77
N ARG A 318 15.54 15.69 -6.57
CA ARG A 318 16.79 14.91 -6.63
C ARG A 318 17.46 15.02 -5.26
N GLY A 319 17.63 13.90 -4.58
CA GLY A 319 18.31 13.80 -3.30
C GLY A 319 19.69 13.12 -3.43
N ALA A 320 20.45 13.13 -2.35
CA ALA A 320 21.75 12.44 -2.30
C ALA A 320 21.63 10.91 -2.34
N SER A 321 20.54 10.37 -1.78
CA SER A 321 20.31 8.92 -1.62
C SER A 321 19.07 8.40 -2.37
N ALA A 322 18.19 9.29 -2.85
CA ALA A 322 16.96 8.94 -3.54
C ALA A 322 16.49 10.06 -4.46
N ASP A 323 15.85 9.68 -5.57
CA ASP A 323 15.13 10.60 -6.45
C ASP A 323 13.63 10.51 -6.15
N VAL A 324 12.94 11.64 -6.18
CA VAL A 324 11.49 11.70 -5.94
C VAL A 324 10.77 12.01 -7.25
N PHE A 325 9.81 11.18 -7.60
CA PHE A 325 8.98 11.32 -8.78
C PHE A 325 7.53 11.57 -8.41
N ARG A 326 6.85 12.39 -9.21
CA ARG A 326 5.39 12.43 -9.24
C ARG A 326 4.88 11.17 -9.92
N GLY A 327 3.77 10.62 -9.46
CA GLY A 327 3.11 9.52 -10.12
C GLY A 327 1.63 9.41 -9.80
N LYS A 328 1.02 8.33 -10.31
CA LYS A 328 -0.36 7.95 -10.00
C LYS A 328 -0.46 6.51 -9.52
N LEU A 329 -1.10 6.31 -8.38
CA LEU A 329 -1.45 5.00 -7.82
C LEU A 329 -2.89 4.62 -8.23
N HIS A 330 -3.08 3.39 -8.68
CA HIS A 330 -4.35 2.86 -9.20
C HIS A 330 -5.01 3.78 -10.25
N THR A 331 -4.21 4.46 -11.06
CA THR A 331 -4.62 5.45 -12.08
C THR A 331 -5.32 6.73 -11.58
N LYS A 332 -5.64 6.83 -10.29
CA LYS A 332 -6.49 7.91 -9.74
C LYS A 332 -5.81 8.77 -8.69
N ILE A 333 -5.02 8.16 -7.80
CA ILE A 333 -4.45 8.84 -6.63
C ILE A 333 -3.10 9.43 -7.04
N ASP A 334 -2.93 10.74 -6.95
CA ASP A 334 -1.62 11.38 -7.14
C ASP A 334 -0.70 11.02 -5.97
N VAL A 335 0.53 10.61 -6.28
CA VAL A 335 1.51 10.11 -5.29
C VAL A 335 2.90 10.67 -5.52
N ALA A 336 3.66 10.78 -4.43
CA ALA A 336 5.11 10.95 -4.48
C ALA A 336 5.78 9.58 -4.39
N ILE A 337 6.77 9.34 -5.26
CA ILE A 337 7.48 8.06 -5.40
C ILE A 337 8.95 8.33 -5.13
N LYS A 338 9.41 8.01 -3.91
CA LYS A 338 10.82 8.11 -3.52
C LYS A 338 11.53 6.83 -3.96
N VAL A 339 12.34 6.93 -5.01
CA VAL A 339 13.05 5.82 -5.64
C VAL A 339 14.47 5.77 -5.09
N PHE A 340 14.82 4.66 -4.45
CA PHE A 340 16.17 4.40 -3.96
C PHE A 340 16.97 3.64 -5.01
N THR A 341 18.12 4.21 -5.37
CA THR A 341 19.10 3.60 -6.28
C THR A 341 20.49 3.62 -5.64
N PRO A 342 20.71 2.83 -4.58
CA PRO A 342 22.04 2.69 -4.02
C PRO A 342 22.97 2.05 -5.08
N PRO A 343 24.24 2.52 -5.19
CA PRO A 343 25.21 1.93 -6.13
C PRO A 343 25.51 0.46 -5.80
N GLU A 344 25.42 0.08 -4.52
CA GLU A 344 25.52 -1.29 -4.03
C GLU A 344 24.46 -1.54 -2.93
N VAL A 345 23.74 -2.67 -3.01
CA VAL A 345 22.77 -3.07 -1.98
C VAL A 345 23.48 -3.91 -0.92
N ASN A 346 23.91 -3.25 0.16
CA ASN A 346 24.42 -3.93 1.36
C ASN A 346 23.32 -4.10 2.43
N GLU A 347 23.58 -4.91 3.46
CA GLU A 347 22.63 -5.13 4.56
C GLU A 347 22.25 -3.83 5.29
N GLY A 348 23.17 -2.87 5.38
CA GLY A 348 22.92 -1.56 5.99
C GLY A 348 21.88 -0.72 5.23
N VAL A 349 21.94 -0.74 3.89
CA VAL A 349 20.99 -0.04 3.02
C VAL A 349 19.61 -0.72 3.07
N VAL A 350 19.56 -2.06 3.10
CA VAL A 350 18.30 -2.79 3.29
C VAL A 350 17.71 -2.50 4.68
N ALA A 351 18.53 -2.43 5.71
CA ALA A 351 18.10 -2.11 7.07
C ALA A 351 17.57 -0.67 7.17
N SER A 352 18.26 0.32 6.60
CA SER A 352 17.79 1.71 6.59
C SER A 352 16.46 1.87 5.86
N PHE A 353 16.33 1.19 4.72
CA PHE A 353 15.10 1.21 3.93
C PHE A 353 13.94 0.50 4.65
N SER A 354 14.20 -0.67 5.25
CA SER A 354 13.23 -1.39 6.09
C SER A 354 12.76 -0.54 7.26
N HIS A 355 13.69 0.18 7.89
CA HIS A 355 13.42 1.08 8.99
C HIS A 355 12.52 2.25 8.57
N GLU A 356 12.83 2.91 7.46
CA GLU A 356 12.00 4.01 6.93
C GLU A 356 10.60 3.54 6.55
N ALA A 357 10.48 2.37 5.90
CA ALA A 357 9.19 1.76 5.56
C ALA A 357 8.37 1.39 6.80
N ALA A 358 9.02 0.82 7.83
CA ALA A 358 8.37 0.45 9.08
C ALA A 358 7.82 1.66 9.84
N LEU A 359 8.63 2.72 9.96
CA LEU A 359 8.21 3.95 10.62
C LEU A 359 7.08 4.62 9.84
N SER A 360 7.25 4.81 8.53
CA SER A 360 6.23 5.45 7.69
C SER A 360 4.90 4.68 7.73
N GLY A 361 4.93 3.35 7.82
CA GLY A 361 3.74 2.52 7.95
C GLY A 361 3.08 2.53 9.34
N ALA A 362 3.79 2.95 10.39
CA ALA A 362 3.27 3.02 11.75
C ALA A 362 2.67 4.39 12.11
N LEU A 363 3.07 5.45 11.40
CA LEU A 363 2.66 6.82 11.69
C LEU A 363 1.34 7.17 10.99
N ASN A 364 0.41 7.78 11.73
CA ASN A 364 -0.87 8.25 11.20
C ASN A 364 -1.31 9.52 11.95
N HIS A 365 -1.04 10.68 11.36
CA HIS A 365 -1.35 11.97 11.93
C HIS A 365 -1.60 13.00 10.82
N PRO A 366 -2.52 13.99 10.97
CA PRO A 366 -2.79 14.99 9.94
C PRO A 366 -1.57 15.82 9.52
N ASN A 367 -0.63 16.06 10.44
CA ASN A 367 0.64 16.76 10.20
C ASN A 367 1.81 15.81 9.88
N ILE A 368 1.55 14.57 9.47
CA ILE A 368 2.56 13.65 8.93
C ILE A 368 2.15 13.23 7.52
N VAL A 369 3.13 13.12 6.62
CA VAL A 369 2.88 12.70 5.25
C VAL A 369 2.31 11.28 5.22
N SER A 370 1.13 11.11 4.63
CA SER A 370 0.46 9.81 4.55
C SER A 370 1.28 8.82 3.73
N PHE A 371 1.58 7.65 4.31
CA PHE A 371 2.27 6.56 3.62
C PHE A 371 1.25 5.60 2.98
N TYR A 372 1.42 5.30 1.69
CA TYR A 372 0.56 4.37 0.96
C TYR A 372 1.15 2.97 0.85
N GLY A 373 2.48 2.87 0.82
CA GLY A 373 3.16 1.58 0.78
C GLY A 373 4.48 1.66 0.05
N LEU A 374 4.97 0.51 -0.34
CA LEU A 374 6.26 0.37 -1.01
C LEU A 374 6.12 -0.49 -2.26
N CYS A 375 6.92 -0.18 -3.26
CA CYS A 375 6.93 -0.90 -4.53
C CYS A 375 8.33 -1.46 -4.75
N VAL A 376 8.43 -2.75 -5.04
CA VAL A 376 9.70 -3.42 -5.33
C VAL A 376 9.77 -3.71 -6.82
N CYS A 377 10.74 -3.12 -7.51
CA CYS A 377 10.99 -3.34 -8.92
C CYS A 377 12.50 -3.51 -9.15
N PRO A 378 13.03 -4.73 -9.01
CA PRO A 378 14.47 -4.98 -9.03
C PRO A 378 15.14 -4.31 -10.25
N PRO A 379 16.25 -3.57 -10.08
CA PRO A 379 17.06 -3.41 -8.85
C PRO A 379 16.59 -2.29 -7.90
N THR A 380 15.49 -1.61 -8.20
CA THR A 380 15.03 -0.42 -7.46
C THR A 380 13.96 -0.74 -6.42
N ILE A 381 13.94 0.04 -5.34
CA ILE A 381 12.86 0.00 -4.37
C ILE A 381 12.33 1.40 -4.15
N CYS A 382 11.00 1.52 -4.03
CA CYS A 382 10.32 2.79 -3.94
C CYS A 382 9.44 2.85 -2.69
N LEU A 383 9.43 3.99 -2.02
CA LEU A 383 8.39 4.36 -1.06
C LEU A 383 7.35 5.23 -1.77
N VAL A 384 6.08 4.94 -1.52
CA VAL A 384 4.94 5.63 -2.13
C VAL A 384 4.16 6.33 -1.02
N SER A 385 4.08 7.65 -1.12
CA SER A 385 3.40 8.50 -0.15
C SER A 385 2.45 9.47 -0.85
N GLU A 386 1.65 10.21 -0.08
CA GLU A 386 0.85 11.31 -0.62
C GLU A 386 1.73 12.35 -1.33
N LEU A 387 1.17 12.93 -2.39
CA LEU A 387 1.79 14.03 -3.12
C LEU A 387 1.34 15.36 -2.51
N CYS A 388 2.31 16.12 -1.98
CA CYS A 388 2.13 17.49 -1.51
C CYS A 388 2.43 18.50 -2.63
N GLN A 389 2.07 19.77 -2.43
CA GLN A 389 2.27 20.84 -3.42
C GLN A 389 3.75 21.25 -3.55
N GLY A 390 4.52 21.12 -2.48
CA GLY A 390 5.93 21.44 -2.41
C GLY A 390 6.46 21.31 -0.99
N SER A 391 7.76 21.54 -0.80
CA SER A 391 8.34 21.67 0.54
C SER A 391 8.15 23.10 1.07
N MET A 392 8.23 23.27 2.39
CA MET A 392 8.21 24.59 3.02
C MET A 392 9.42 25.41 2.56
N HIS A 393 10.57 24.77 2.32
CA HIS A 393 11.73 25.43 1.72
C HIS A 393 11.37 26.11 0.38
N ASP A 394 10.62 25.42 -0.49
CA ASP A 394 10.18 25.99 -1.76
C ASP A 394 9.23 27.19 -1.55
N VAL A 395 8.33 27.10 -0.56
CA VAL A 395 7.41 28.18 -0.22
C VAL A 395 8.16 29.42 0.28
N LEU A 396 9.10 29.25 1.23
CA LEU A 396 9.90 30.34 1.77
C LEU A 396 10.78 30.97 0.68
N ALA A 397 11.36 30.17 -0.22
CA ALA A 397 12.15 30.67 -1.34
C ALA A 397 11.32 31.51 -2.33
N ILE A 398 10.08 31.09 -2.63
CA ILE A 398 9.15 31.88 -3.47
C ILE A 398 8.81 33.19 -2.78
N GLN A 399 8.52 33.18 -1.47
CA GLN A 399 8.22 34.38 -0.71
C GLN A 399 9.38 35.36 -0.71
N GLN A 400 10.60 34.88 -0.49
CA GLN A 400 11.82 35.68 -0.58
C GLN A 400 12.01 36.28 -1.97
N HIS A 401 11.88 35.47 -3.02
CA HIS A 401 12.15 35.90 -4.40
C HIS A 401 11.18 36.97 -4.88
N TYR A 402 9.90 36.84 -4.52
CA TYR A 402 8.84 37.77 -4.92
C TYR A 402 8.50 38.81 -3.83
N GLN A 403 9.22 38.81 -2.70
CA GLN A 403 8.98 39.71 -1.55
C GLN A 403 7.52 39.69 -1.09
N ILE A 404 6.90 38.51 -1.09
CA ILE A 404 5.49 38.33 -0.71
C ILE A 404 5.40 38.37 0.82
N PRO A 405 4.74 39.38 1.42
CA PRO A 405 4.60 39.45 2.86
C PRO A 405 3.72 38.30 3.36
N GLN A 406 4.18 37.56 4.36
CA GLN A 406 3.37 36.54 5.01
C GLN A 406 2.70 37.10 6.26
N HIS A 407 1.39 36.94 6.37
CA HIS A 407 0.67 37.29 7.59
C HIS A 407 1.11 36.40 8.76
N SER A 408 1.32 37.00 9.93
CA SER A 408 1.83 36.34 11.15
C SER A 408 0.98 35.14 11.58
N ALA A 409 -0.33 35.19 11.35
CA ALA A 409 -1.24 34.08 11.64
C ALA A 409 -0.90 32.81 10.84
N LEU A 410 -0.52 32.94 9.56
CA LEU A 410 -0.09 31.80 8.74
C LEU A 410 1.25 31.26 9.25
N SER A 411 2.18 32.13 9.64
CA SER A 411 3.46 31.71 10.24
C SER A 411 3.23 30.89 11.51
N LEU A 412 2.38 31.35 12.42
CA LEU A 412 2.00 30.59 13.62
C LEU A 412 1.31 29.26 13.28
N CYS A 413 0.43 29.23 12.28
CA CYS A 413 -0.21 28.00 11.81
C CYS A 413 0.83 26.95 11.35
N MET A 414 1.83 27.36 10.58
CA MET A 414 2.89 26.47 10.10
C MET A 414 3.77 25.94 11.25
N MET A 415 4.10 26.81 12.22
CA MET A 415 4.84 26.41 13.42
C MET A 415 4.05 25.42 14.27
N LEU A 416 2.76 25.68 14.49
CA LEU A 416 1.87 24.83 15.28
C LEU A 416 1.66 23.46 14.64
N ASP A 417 1.43 23.42 13.32
CA ASP A 417 1.32 22.17 12.56
C ASP A 417 2.57 21.30 12.72
N THR A 418 3.75 21.92 12.65
CA THR A 418 5.03 21.23 12.82
C THR A 418 5.21 20.75 14.27
N ALA A 419 4.91 21.59 15.25
CA ALA A 419 5.01 21.24 16.68
C ALA A 419 4.08 20.07 17.06
N ARG A 420 2.86 20.03 16.51
CA ARG A 420 1.92 18.91 16.71
C ARG A 420 2.44 17.60 16.12
N ALA A 421 3.10 17.64 14.96
CA ALA A 421 3.75 16.46 14.42
C ALA A 421 4.87 15.94 15.34
N VAL A 422 5.69 16.83 15.90
CA VAL A 422 6.75 16.47 16.85
C VAL A 422 6.18 15.94 18.16
N GLU A 423 5.14 16.57 18.71
CA GLU A 423 4.43 16.08 19.89
C GLU A 423 3.89 14.66 19.65
N TYR A 424 3.26 14.42 18.51
CA TYR A 424 2.79 13.09 18.13
C TYR A 424 3.92 12.06 18.09
N LEU A 425 5.06 12.37 17.46
CA LEU A 425 6.23 11.49 17.43
C LEU A 425 6.79 11.19 18.84
N HIS A 426 6.82 12.22 19.69
CA HIS A 426 7.32 12.11 21.06
C HIS A 426 6.34 11.40 22.00
N SER A 427 5.06 11.29 21.64
CA SER A 427 4.02 10.62 22.43
C SER A 427 4.14 9.09 22.44
N PHE A 428 4.88 8.50 21.49
CA PHE A 428 5.09 7.06 21.45
C PHE A 428 5.89 6.57 22.66
N SER A 429 5.71 5.29 23.01
CA SER A 429 6.43 4.65 24.11
C SER A 429 7.14 3.40 23.61
N PRO A 430 8.48 3.43 23.41
CA PRO A 430 9.37 4.59 23.56
C PRO A 430 9.22 5.68 22.46
N PRO A 431 9.60 6.95 22.74
CA PRO A 431 9.47 8.06 21.81
C PRO A 431 10.21 7.85 20.49
N PHE A 432 9.61 8.32 19.39
CA PHE A 432 10.25 8.41 18.08
C PHE A 432 10.86 9.80 17.89
N ILE A 433 12.10 9.84 17.42
CA ILE A 433 12.88 11.06 17.22
C ILE A 433 13.16 11.23 15.73
N HIS A 434 12.86 12.40 15.17
CA HIS A 434 12.98 12.68 13.74
C HIS A 434 14.43 12.91 13.29
N ARG A 435 15.18 13.75 14.02
CA ARG A 435 16.61 14.08 13.84
C ARG A 435 17.02 14.90 12.62
N ASP A 436 16.15 15.09 11.63
CA ASP A 436 16.42 16.00 10.49
C ASP A 436 15.23 16.93 10.21
N LEU A 437 14.72 17.60 11.25
CA LEU A 437 13.66 18.62 11.07
C LEU A 437 14.27 19.88 10.44
N LYS A 438 13.74 20.27 9.28
CA LYS A 438 14.11 21.45 8.50
C LYS A 438 13.02 21.77 7.46
N PRO A 439 12.95 22.99 6.90
CA PRO A 439 11.95 23.34 5.89
C PRO A 439 11.88 22.40 4.67
N GLY A 440 13.00 21.78 4.28
CA GLY A 440 13.04 20.81 3.17
C GLY A 440 12.32 19.48 3.46
N ASN A 441 12.12 19.13 4.75
CA ASN A 441 11.41 17.91 5.19
C ASN A 441 10.01 18.22 5.72
N LEU A 442 9.54 19.46 5.55
CA LEU A 442 8.18 19.90 5.87
C LEU A 442 7.44 20.11 4.56
N MET A 443 6.43 19.30 4.29
CA MET A 443 5.64 19.35 3.06
C MET A 443 4.37 20.19 3.26
N VAL A 444 3.96 20.92 2.23
CA VAL A 444 2.73 21.72 2.23
C VAL A 444 1.65 21.01 1.41
N ASP A 445 0.53 20.66 2.04
CA ASP A 445 -0.58 19.99 1.36
C ASP A 445 -1.48 20.96 0.56
N VAL A 446 -2.55 20.41 -0.04
CA VAL A 446 -3.52 21.17 -0.86
C VAL A 446 -4.29 22.24 -0.07
N ASN A 447 -4.37 22.10 1.25
CA ASN A 447 -5.08 23.02 2.16
C ASN A 447 -4.10 23.87 2.98
N HIS A 448 -2.85 24.00 2.50
CA HIS A 448 -1.77 24.76 3.13
C HIS A 448 -1.44 24.32 4.56
N ARG A 449 -1.67 23.04 4.89
CA ARG A 449 -1.25 22.41 6.14
C ARG A 449 0.17 21.88 6.00
N ILE A 450 0.94 21.99 7.08
CA ILE A 450 2.30 21.42 7.14
C ILE A 450 2.26 19.96 7.56
N LYS A 451 3.05 19.15 6.85
CA LYS A 451 3.20 17.71 7.07
C LYS A 451 4.66 17.29 7.07
N VAL A 452 5.11 16.63 8.15
CA VAL A 452 6.49 16.13 8.28
C VAL A 452 6.70 14.88 7.41
N THR A 453 7.85 14.80 6.75
CA THR A 453 8.31 13.65 5.94
C THR A 453 9.77 13.30 6.19
N ASP A 454 10.26 12.25 5.53
CA ASP A 454 11.66 11.78 5.51
C ASP A 454 12.18 11.22 6.85
N PHE A 455 11.63 10.07 7.25
CA PHE A 455 12.00 9.37 8.48
C PHE A 455 13.25 8.49 8.36
N GLY A 456 14.05 8.63 7.31
CA GLY A 456 15.17 7.73 7.00
C GLY A 456 16.27 7.68 8.06
N VAL A 457 16.41 8.76 8.86
CA VAL A 457 17.38 8.85 9.96
C VAL A 457 16.74 8.84 11.34
N SER A 458 15.41 8.72 11.40
CA SER A 458 14.64 8.70 12.64
C SER A 458 15.02 7.51 13.52
N LYS A 459 14.85 7.61 14.84
CA LYS A 459 15.17 6.49 15.74
C LYS A 459 14.18 6.39 16.90
N GLN A 460 13.83 5.16 17.25
CA GLN A 460 13.10 4.87 18.49
C GLN A 460 14.09 4.73 19.66
N ARG A 461 13.77 5.31 20.82
CA ARG A 461 14.60 5.17 22.02
C ARG A 461 14.57 3.73 22.55
N THR A 462 15.67 2.97 22.50
CA THR A 462 15.74 1.65 23.12
C THR A 462 15.97 1.78 24.63
N THR A 463 15.04 1.31 25.45
CA THR A 463 15.10 1.45 26.93
C THR A 463 15.83 0.31 27.65
N ASP A 464 16.09 -0.84 27.00
CA ASP A 464 16.55 -2.04 27.71
C ASP A 464 17.71 -2.78 27.01
N VAL A 465 18.96 -2.28 27.07
CA VAL A 465 20.19 -3.11 27.25
C VAL A 465 21.35 -2.18 27.69
N PRO A 466 22.00 -2.39 28.85
CA PRO A 466 23.27 -1.76 29.16
C PRO A 466 24.41 -2.48 28.42
N GLN A 467 24.51 -2.34 27.10
CA GLN A 467 25.62 -2.93 26.34
C GLN A 467 26.83 -1.98 26.38
N ARG A 468 27.70 -2.21 27.37
CA ARG A 468 28.91 -1.42 27.66
C ARG A 468 30.05 -1.57 26.64
N THR A 469 29.83 -2.13 25.44
CA THR A 469 30.94 -2.54 24.55
C THR A 469 30.85 -2.10 23.09
N SER A 470 29.89 -1.25 22.72
CA SER A 470 29.92 -0.53 21.44
C SER A 470 29.86 0.96 21.74
N LEU A 471 30.93 1.67 21.40
CA LEU A 471 31.10 3.11 21.60
C LEU A 471 29.80 3.87 21.30
N ARG A 472 29.32 4.68 22.26
CA ARG A 472 28.22 5.66 22.14
C ARG A 472 28.55 6.77 21.11
N HIS A 473 28.94 6.44 19.90
CA HIS A 473 28.99 7.41 18.81
C HIS A 473 27.59 7.50 18.21
N MET A 474 26.81 8.51 18.60
CA MET A 474 25.84 9.05 17.64
C MET A 474 26.67 9.50 16.44
N THR A 475 26.47 8.87 15.29
CA THR A 475 26.97 9.41 14.03
C THR A 475 26.41 10.82 13.88
N VAL A 476 27.25 11.77 13.48
CA VAL A 476 26.85 13.14 13.15
C VAL A 476 25.94 13.05 11.92
N VAL A 477 24.63 13.00 12.15
CA VAL A 477 23.60 12.85 11.12
C VAL A 477 22.62 14.01 11.27
N GLY A 478 22.16 14.57 10.14
CA GLY A 478 21.28 15.73 10.09
C GLY A 478 21.93 16.91 9.39
N THR A 479 21.12 17.90 9.04
CA THR A 479 21.58 19.11 8.35
C THR A 479 22.29 20.05 9.34
N VAL A 480 23.52 20.45 9.00
CA VAL A 480 24.48 21.15 9.89
C VAL A 480 23.87 22.34 10.64
N GLU A 481 23.08 23.17 9.96
CA GLU A 481 22.47 24.39 10.54
C GLU A 481 21.43 24.13 11.63
N TYR A 482 20.82 22.93 11.62
CA TYR A 482 19.74 22.54 12.52
C TYR A 482 20.23 21.65 13.66
N MET A 483 21.54 21.37 13.70
CA MET A 483 22.12 20.43 14.63
C MET A 483 22.40 21.09 15.99
N PRO A 484 21.94 20.50 17.11
CA PRO A 484 22.17 21.07 18.43
C PRO A 484 23.61 20.82 18.91
N PRO A 485 24.11 21.66 19.86
CA PRO A 485 25.50 21.63 20.30
C PRO A 485 25.93 20.28 20.92
N GLU A 486 25.04 19.57 21.60
CA GLU A 486 25.33 18.25 22.17
C GLU A 486 25.49 17.15 21.11
N VAL A 487 24.82 17.25 19.95
CA VAL A 487 25.02 16.32 18.83
C VAL A 487 26.36 16.62 18.15
N ILE A 488 26.70 17.89 17.96
CA ILE A 488 28.02 18.31 17.44
C ILE A 488 29.16 17.83 18.34
N ARG A 489 28.98 17.87 19.67
CA ARG A 489 29.96 17.36 20.66
C ARG A 489 30.03 15.83 20.73
N GLY A 490 29.18 15.09 20.01
CA GLY A 490 29.06 13.64 20.12
C GLY A 490 28.47 13.15 21.45
N ARG A 491 27.78 14.01 22.22
CA ARG A 491 27.24 13.74 23.56
C ARG A 491 25.71 13.64 23.61
N GLY A 492 25.01 13.54 22.48
CA GLY A 492 23.54 13.51 22.39
C GLY A 492 22.85 12.24 22.93
N GLY A 493 23.52 11.42 23.73
CA GLY A 493 23.05 10.08 24.12
C GLY A 493 22.02 10.02 25.25
N ASP A 494 21.85 11.09 26.03
CA ASP A 494 21.07 11.02 27.28
C ASP A 494 19.69 11.71 27.20
N MET A 495 19.43 12.55 26.19
CA MET A 495 18.16 13.28 26.03
C MET A 495 17.88 13.55 24.55
N VAL A 496 17.16 12.63 23.90
CA VAL A 496 17.06 12.57 22.43
C VAL A 496 15.89 13.37 21.86
N GLU A 497 14.83 13.57 22.65
CA GLU A 497 13.66 14.40 22.33
C GLU A 497 14.07 15.86 22.15
N ALA A 498 14.98 16.34 23.01
CA ALA A 498 15.49 17.71 22.99
C ALA A 498 16.23 18.08 21.69
N VAL A 499 16.70 17.09 20.92
CA VAL A 499 17.33 17.30 19.61
C VAL A 499 16.30 17.84 18.60
N ASP A 500 15.13 17.21 18.52
CA ASP A 500 14.06 17.67 17.64
C ASP A 500 13.54 19.04 18.07
N ILE A 501 13.50 19.32 19.37
CA ILE A 501 13.07 20.64 19.90
C ILE A 501 14.01 21.76 19.43
N TYR A 502 15.32 21.51 19.42
CA TYR A 502 16.28 22.48 18.91
C TYR A 502 16.09 22.71 17.41
N SER A 503 16.01 21.64 16.61
CA SER A 503 15.81 21.73 15.17
C SER A 503 14.47 22.40 14.80
N LEU A 504 13.43 22.16 15.62
CA LEU A 504 12.13 22.83 15.52
C LEU A 504 12.27 24.34 15.74
N ALA A 505 13.01 24.78 16.76
CA ALA A 505 13.26 26.20 17.04
C ALA A 505 13.99 26.91 15.88
N VAL A 506 15.01 26.26 15.33
CA VAL A 506 15.73 26.77 14.14
C VAL A 506 14.80 26.84 12.91
N THR A 507 13.91 25.86 12.76
CA THR A 507 12.90 25.87 11.68
C THR A 507 11.86 26.98 11.86
N MET A 508 11.45 27.27 13.10
CA MET A 508 10.58 28.42 13.40
C MET A 508 11.25 29.75 13.05
N TRP A 509 12.57 29.85 13.22
CA TRP A 509 13.32 31.02 12.78
C TRP A 509 13.23 31.20 11.26
N ASP A 510 13.37 30.12 10.47
CA ASP A 510 13.26 30.16 9.01
C ASP A 510 11.87 30.63 8.54
N ILE A 511 10.82 30.24 9.27
CA ILE A 511 9.44 30.69 8.99
C ILE A 511 9.27 32.20 9.24
N LEU A 512 10.00 32.77 10.20
CA LEU A 512 9.91 34.19 10.55
C LEU A 512 10.80 35.08 9.69
N HIS A 513 11.91 34.54 9.19
CA HIS A 513 12.92 35.28 8.45
C HIS A 513 13.19 34.62 7.09
N PRO A 514 12.18 34.50 6.20
CA PRO A 514 12.34 33.85 4.90
C PRO A 514 13.37 34.56 4.00
N ASP A 515 13.68 35.82 4.28
CA ASP A 515 14.57 36.68 3.52
C ASP A 515 16.00 36.76 4.08
N GLN A 516 16.32 36.03 5.16
CA GLN A 516 17.60 36.13 5.86
C GLN A 516 18.32 34.78 5.99
N ASP A 517 19.65 34.83 5.92
CA ASP A 517 20.50 33.68 6.19
C ASP A 517 20.79 33.57 7.69
N LYS A 518 20.54 32.38 8.26
CA LYS A 518 20.83 32.05 9.68
C LYS A 518 22.28 32.31 10.07
N TYR A 519 23.20 31.91 9.18
CA TYR A 519 24.64 31.96 9.39
C TYR A 519 25.31 32.49 8.12
N VAL A 520 25.38 33.81 7.99
CA VAL A 520 25.96 34.49 6.83
C VAL A 520 27.38 33.98 6.55
N THR A 521 27.60 33.47 5.33
CA THR A 521 28.90 33.06 4.76
C THR A 521 29.75 32.09 5.60
N ALA A 522 29.13 31.29 6.46
CA ALA A 522 29.83 30.28 7.26
C ALA A 522 29.87 28.90 6.56
N ASN A 523 31.06 28.30 6.44
CA ASN A 523 31.17 26.89 6.05
C ASN A 523 30.71 25.96 7.19
N GLN A 524 30.51 24.67 6.92
CA GLN A 524 29.97 23.72 7.90
C GLN A 524 30.77 23.68 9.23
N LEU A 525 32.10 23.76 9.17
CA LEU A 525 32.95 23.77 10.35
C LEU A 525 32.84 25.08 11.14
N GLN A 526 32.68 26.21 10.45
CA GLN A 526 32.44 27.51 11.09
C GLN A 526 31.08 27.55 11.78
N ILE A 527 30.03 27.00 11.17
CA ILE A 527 28.70 26.89 11.78
C ILE A 527 28.79 26.07 13.07
N PHE A 528 29.49 24.93 13.06
CA PHE A 528 29.74 24.16 14.28
C PHE A 528 30.46 25.00 15.34
N GLY A 529 31.51 25.73 14.98
CA GLY A 529 32.22 26.62 15.90
C GLY A 529 31.31 27.67 16.54
N LEU A 530 30.48 28.34 15.74
CA LEU A 530 29.53 29.36 16.20
C LEU A 530 28.50 28.78 17.18
N VAL A 531 27.85 27.67 16.81
CA VAL A 531 26.83 27.00 17.65
C VAL A 531 27.44 26.53 18.97
N LEU A 532 28.66 25.97 18.93
CA LEU A 532 29.38 25.51 20.13
C LEU A 532 29.79 26.65 21.06
N GLN A 533 29.97 27.87 20.52
CA GLN A 533 30.24 29.10 21.27
C GLN A 533 28.94 29.76 21.80
N GLY A 534 27.78 29.16 21.57
CA GLY A 534 26.49 29.69 22.03
C GLY A 534 25.85 30.71 21.08
N HIS A 535 26.41 30.94 19.89
CA HIS A 535 25.77 31.81 18.90
C HIS A 535 24.48 31.18 18.39
N ARG A 536 23.47 32.02 18.20
CA ARG A 536 22.15 31.66 17.64
C ARG A 536 21.72 32.73 16.63
N PRO A 537 20.86 32.37 15.66
CA PRO A 537 20.26 33.34 14.75
C PRO A 537 19.56 34.49 15.50
N VAL A 538 19.64 35.70 14.97
CA VAL A 538 19.04 36.89 15.61
C VAL A 538 17.54 36.92 15.31
N LEU A 539 16.71 37.12 16.34
CA LEU A 539 15.27 37.32 16.17
C LEU A 539 14.99 38.82 15.98
N GLY A 540 14.27 39.18 14.91
CA GLY A 540 13.91 40.56 14.63
C GLY A 540 12.98 41.17 15.69
N ALA A 541 13.04 42.50 15.86
CA ALA A 541 12.21 43.23 16.82
C ALA A 541 10.71 43.17 16.54
N HIS A 542 10.31 42.75 15.33
CA HIS A 542 8.91 42.57 14.92
C HIS A 542 8.27 41.29 15.48
N VAL A 543 9.07 40.33 15.97
CA VAL A 543 8.57 39.07 16.52
C VAL A 543 7.99 39.32 17.92
N PRO A 544 6.76 38.89 18.25
CA PRO A 544 6.18 39.07 19.58
C PRO A 544 7.06 38.47 20.69
N ARG A 545 7.20 39.18 21.82
CA ARG A 545 8.05 38.76 22.94
C ARG A 545 7.77 37.33 23.45
N PRO A 546 6.52 36.88 23.63
CA PRO A 546 6.26 35.51 24.05
C PRO A 546 6.79 34.45 23.06
N LEU A 547 6.71 34.74 21.75
CA LEU A 547 7.23 33.87 20.71
C LEU A 547 8.77 33.87 20.70
N GLN A 548 9.40 35.03 20.94
CA GLN A 548 10.85 35.12 21.09
C GLN A 548 11.33 34.28 22.28
N GLU A 549 10.69 34.42 23.44
CA GLU A 549 11.03 33.66 24.66
C GLU A 549 10.86 32.15 24.44
N LEU A 550 9.81 31.73 23.73
CA LEU A 550 9.58 30.32 23.36
C LEU A 550 10.70 29.76 22.47
N ILE A 551 11.04 30.45 21.37
CA ILE A 551 12.12 30.03 20.46
C ILE A 551 13.45 30.01 21.21
N GLN A 552 13.70 31.01 22.05
CA GLN A 552 14.92 31.09 22.85
C GLN A 552 15.06 29.97 23.88
N ALA A 553 13.97 29.58 24.52
CA ALA A 553 13.95 28.42 25.40
C ALA A 553 14.18 27.11 24.63
N ALA A 554 13.60 26.99 23.42
CA ALA A 554 13.67 25.78 22.61
C ALA A 554 15.06 25.49 22.01
N TRP A 555 15.90 26.49 21.73
CA TRP A 555 17.28 26.28 21.26
C TRP A 555 18.38 26.46 22.33
N HIS A 556 18.01 26.36 23.61
CA HIS A 556 18.95 26.52 24.74
C HIS A 556 20.14 25.53 24.62
N ASP A 557 21.33 25.97 25.04
CA ASP A 557 22.55 25.14 25.05
C ASP A 557 22.45 23.86 25.88
N VAL A 558 21.56 23.84 26.87
CA VAL A 558 21.40 22.74 27.82
C VAL A 558 20.13 21.99 27.41
N PRO A 559 20.22 20.72 26.98
CA PRO A 559 19.06 19.98 26.47
C PRO A 559 17.89 19.87 27.46
N THR A 560 18.18 19.76 28.76
CA THR A 560 17.17 19.66 29.83
C THR A 560 16.40 20.95 30.06
N SER A 561 16.94 22.09 29.62
CA SER A 561 16.29 23.40 29.76
C SER A 561 15.30 23.67 28.63
N ARG A 562 15.29 22.84 27.58
CA ARG A 562 14.37 22.98 26.45
C ARG A 562 12.98 22.47 26.85
N PRO A 563 11.89 23.17 26.48
CA PRO A 563 10.53 22.72 26.74
C PRO A 563 10.21 21.43 25.98
N ALA A 564 9.25 20.65 26.50
CA ALA A 564 8.68 19.52 25.78
C ALA A 564 7.84 19.99 24.60
N ALA A 565 7.68 19.14 23.58
CA ALA A 565 6.88 19.47 22.39
C ALA A 565 5.43 19.87 22.76
N SER A 566 4.82 19.21 23.75
CA SER A 566 3.48 19.54 24.23
C SER A 566 3.37 20.94 24.84
N ALA A 567 4.41 21.40 25.55
CA ALA A 567 4.46 22.75 26.08
C ALA A 567 4.58 23.79 24.94
N ILE A 568 5.36 23.49 23.91
CA ILE A 568 5.46 24.34 22.70
C ILE A 568 4.12 24.43 21.99
N VAL A 569 3.43 23.30 21.79
CA VAL A 569 2.08 23.26 21.18
C VAL A 569 1.11 24.12 21.99
N ALA A 570 1.12 24.01 23.33
CA ALA A 570 0.25 24.79 24.20
C ALA A 570 0.53 26.30 24.08
N THR A 571 1.80 26.73 24.12
CA THR A 571 2.15 28.15 23.97
C THR A 571 1.81 28.69 22.58
N LEU A 572 2.09 27.95 21.50
CA LEU A 572 1.74 28.37 20.14
C LEU A 572 0.23 28.45 19.93
N THR A 573 -0.54 27.55 20.54
CA THR A 573 -2.01 27.58 20.48
C THR A 573 -2.54 28.85 21.14
N LEU A 574 -2.03 29.21 22.34
CA LEU A 574 -2.41 30.45 23.02
C LEU A 574 -2.06 31.70 22.20
N LEU A 575 -0.86 31.73 21.60
CA LEU A 575 -0.46 32.87 20.76
C LEU A 575 -1.28 32.99 19.48
N LEU A 576 -1.72 31.86 18.93
CA LEU A 576 -2.60 31.85 17.78
C LEU A 576 -4.00 32.33 18.16
N ASP A 577 -4.51 31.89 19.31
CA ASP A 577 -5.79 32.33 19.89
C ASP A 577 -5.83 33.85 20.08
N ASP A 578 -4.88 34.40 20.84
CA ASP A 578 -4.74 35.85 21.09
C ASP A 578 -4.67 36.68 19.79
N MET A 579 -4.10 36.12 18.72
CA MET A 579 -3.97 36.79 17.43
C MET A 579 -5.25 36.67 16.58
N LEU A 580 -5.92 35.52 16.63
CA LEU A 580 -7.10 35.24 15.82
C LEU A 580 -8.37 35.87 16.40
N GLY A 581 -8.44 36.13 17.70
CA GLY A 581 -9.57 36.83 18.33
C GLY A 581 -9.95 38.16 17.67
N PRO A 582 -9.05 39.15 17.67
CA PRO A 582 -9.29 40.44 17.02
C PRO A 582 -9.55 40.31 15.51
N LEU A 583 -8.88 39.35 14.86
CA LEU A 583 -9.07 39.08 13.43
C LEU A 583 -10.46 38.52 13.14
N ALA A 584 -10.97 37.63 13.99
CA ALA A 584 -12.31 37.07 13.90
C ALA A 584 -13.38 38.14 14.06
N ASP A 585 -13.19 39.08 15.00
CA ASP A 585 -14.10 40.22 15.16
C ASP A 585 -14.11 41.08 13.89
N GLN A 586 -12.94 41.45 13.35
CA GLN A 586 -12.82 42.20 12.10
C GLN A 586 -13.50 41.48 10.92
N LEU A 587 -13.22 40.18 10.73
CA LEU A 587 -13.84 39.37 9.68
C LEU A 587 -15.36 39.29 9.86
N SER A 588 -15.84 39.12 11.11
CA SER A 588 -17.28 39.07 11.39
C SER A 588 -17.99 40.38 11.02
N GLN A 589 -17.35 41.53 11.23
CA GLN A 589 -17.89 42.83 10.86
C GLN A 589 -17.94 43.03 9.34
N VAL A 590 -16.88 42.64 8.63
CA VAL A 590 -16.81 42.74 7.16
C VAL A 590 -17.86 41.84 6.50
N VAL A 591 -17.97 40.59 6.95
CA VAL A 591 -18.97 39.63 6.46
C VAL A 591 -20.39 40.15 6.70
N ARG A 592 -20.65 40.78 7.85
CA ARG A 592 -21.94 41.42 8.14
C ARG A 592 -22.26 42.56 7.17
N TYR A 593 -21.29 43.42 6.89
CA TYR A 593 -21.49 44.59 6.05
C TYR A 593 -21.69 44.19 4.58
N ALA A 594 -20.89 43.24 4.08
CA ALA A 594 -20.99 42.74 2.72
C ALA A 594 -22.30 41.96 2.47
N GLY A 595 -22.83 41.25 3.47
CA GLY A 595 -24.14 40.58 3.38
C GLY A 595 -25.36 41.52 3.27
N THR A 596 -25.22 42.80 3.63
CA THR A 596 -26.33 43.78 3.56
C THR A 596 -26.45 44.48 2.20
N SER A 597 -25.50 44.30 1.29
CA SER A 597 -25.48 44.96 -0.02
C SER A 597 -26.18 44.16 -1.14
N SER A 598 -26.64 42.92 -0.87
CA SER A 598 -27.21 42.03 -1.89
C SER A 598 -28.33 41.08 -1.38
N GLY A 599 -29.45 41.61 -0.88
CA GLY A 599 -30.65 40.79 -0.61
C GLY A 599 -31.74 41.47 0.23
N PRO A 600 -33.03 41.11 0.11
CA PRO A 600 -34.15 41.89 0.65
C PRO A 600 -34.22 41.81 2.18
N LYS A 601 -34.55 42.96 2.78
CA LYS A 601 -34.83 43.14 4.22
C LYS A 601 -35.83 42.09 4.72
N THR A 602 -35.34 41.05 5.39
CA THR A 602 -36.17 40.22 6.27
C THR A 602 -36.02 40.69 7.72
N THR A 603 -37.06 40.40 8.47
CA THR A 603 -37.53 41.05 9.68
C THR A 603 -36.60 40.93 10.88
N LYS A 604 -36.68 41.97 11.73
CA LYS A 604 -36.12 42.02 13.08
C LYS A 604 -36.49 40.77 13.89
N ASP A 605 -35.58 39.82 13.98
CA ASP A 605 -35.44 38.97 15.16
C ASP A 605 -34.00 39.06 15.63
N SER A 606 -33.85 39.74 16.76
CA SER A 606 -32.63 39.89 17.54
C SER A 606 -32.14 38.55 18.07
N SER A 607 -30.83 38.32 17.98
CA SER A 607 -30.01 37.30 18.70
C SER A 607 -29.78 35.89 18.11
N ALA A 608 -30.09 35.61 16.84
CA ALA A 608 -29.69 34.35 16.20
C ALA A 608 -28.38 34.51 15.40
N HIS A 609 -27.40 33.63 15.63
CA HIS A 609 -26.09 33.59 14.97
C HIS A 609 -26.20 33.78 13.44
N GLN A 610 -25.60 34.85 12.91
CA GLN A 610 -25.61 35.11 11.48
C GLN A 610 -24.73 34.10 10.75
N VAL A 611 -25.36 33.29 9.91
CA VAL A 611 -24.71 32.25 9.12
C VAL A 611 -24.35 32.82 7.75
N PHE A 612 -23.18 32.45 7.22
CA PHE A 612 -22.67 32.89 5.92
C PHE A 612 -22.01 31.74 5.15
N GLN A 613 -21.79 31.91 3.84
CA GLN A 613 -21.13 30.92 3.00
C GLN A 613 -19.61 30.99 3.14
N GLY A 614 -18.93 29.83 3.07
CA GLY A 614 -17.47 29.75 3.17
C GLY A 614 -16.74 30.54 2.08
N GLU A 615 -17.24 30.51 0.85
CA GLU A 615 -16.69 31.30 -0.27
C GLU A 615 -16.69 32.81 0.01
N HIS A 616 -17.73 33.31 0.66
CA HIS A 616 -17.81 34.73 1.02
C HIS A 616 -16.77 35.13 2.06
N LEU A 617 -16.49 34.26 3.04
CA LEU A 617 -15.42 34.51 4.01
C LEU A 617 -14.04 34.49 3.36
N VAL A 618 -13.84 33.62 2.36
CA VAL A 618 -12.59 33.59 1.57
C VAL A 618 -12.39 34.92 0.84
N ASP A 619 -13.43 35.47 0.21
CA ASP A 619 -13.36 36.77 -0.45
C ASP A 619 -12.99 37.89 0.54
N CYS A 620 -13.61 37.91 1.72
CA CYS A 620 -13.25 38.87 2.78
C CYS A 620 -11.79 38.74 3.24
N MET A 621 -11.22 37.53 3.26
CA MET A 621 -9.81 37.33 3.62
C MET A 621 -8.86 37.88 2.55
N PHE A 622 -9.24 37.81 1.26
CA PHE A 622 -8.49 38.45 0.18
C PHE A 622 -8.59 39.97 0.23
N ASP A 623 -9.78 40.52 0.49
CA ASP A 623 -10.00 41.97 0.58
C ASP A 623 -9.23 42.61 1.74
N LEU A 624 -9.00 41.85 2.82
CA LEU A 624 -8.17 42.25 3.96
C LEU A 624 -6.67 41.95 3.77
N GLU A 625 -6.25 41.47 2.59
CA GLU A 625 -4.86 41.09 2.27
C GLU A 625 -4.24 40.09 3.26
N LEU A 626 -5.05 39.25 3.90
CA LEU A 626 -4.59 38.25 4.88
C LEU A 626 -3.90 37.06 4.20
N VAL A 627 -4.31 36.78 2.96
CA VAL A 627 -3.96 35.57 2.21
C VAL A 627 -3.77 35.90 0.73
N HIS A 628 -2.87 35.15 0.08
CA HIS A 628 -2.51 35.35 -1.35
C HIS A 628 -3.11 34.29 -2.26
N ASN A 629 -3.67 33.21 -1.70
CA ASN A 629 -4.28 32.12 -2.44
C ASN A 629 -5.35 31.39 -1.61
N ILE A 630 -6.20 30.64 -2.30
CA ILE A 630 -7.32 29.91 -1.68
C ILE A 630 -6.85 28.91 -0.61
N PRO A 631 -5.78 28.10 -0.81
CA PRO A 631 -5.27 27.21 0.23
C PRO A 631 -4.91 27.93 1.54
N GLN A 632 -4.30 29.12 1.47
CA GLN A 632 -4.02 29.94 2.65
C GLN A 632 -5.32 30.39 3.35
N ALA A 633 -6.33 30.83 2.58
CA ALA A 633 -7.64 31.18 3.13
C ALA A 633 -8.28 29.99 3.85
N ILE A 634 -8.21 28.80 3.25
CA ILE A 634 -8.68 27.55 3.85
C ILE A 634 -7.94 27.27 5.16
N ARG A 635 -6.62 27.49 5.22
CA ARG A 635 -5.83 27.27 6.43
C ARG A 635 -6.17 28.23 7.55
N VAL A 636 -6.40 29.52 7.24
CA VAL A 636 -6.84 30.53 8.24
C VAL A 636 -8.24 30.21 8.74
N GLY A 637 -9.18 29.88 7.86
CA GLY A 637 -10.53 29.46 8.27
C GLY A 637 -10.51 28.21 9.16
N ASN A 638 -9.68 27.23 8.84
CA ASN A 638 -9.47 26.07 9.72
C ASN A 638 -8.76 26.46 11.03
N ALA A 639 -7.87 27.45 11.05
CA ALA A 639 -7.27 27.95 12.29
C ALA A 639 -8.33 28.59 13.21
N LEU A 640 -9.26 29.38 12.65
CA LEU A 640 -10.39 29.94 13.39
C LEU A 640 -11.29 28.83 13.96
N MET A 641 -11.49 27.74 13.22
CA MET A 641 -12.25 26.58 13.73
C MET A 641 -11.49 25.78 14.78
N ASP A 642 -10.17 25.68 14.66
CA ASP A 642 -9.28 24.97 15.60
C ASP A 642 -9.30 25.62 16.99
N VAL A 643 -9.29 26.96 17.02
CA VAL A 643 -9.38 27.77 18.26
C VAL A 643 -10.82 27.85 18.80
N GLY A 644 -11.83 27.57 17.97
CA GLY A 644 -13.24 27.60 18.37
C GLY A 644 -13.97 28.93 18.08
N LEU A 645 -13.34 29.84 17.34
CA LEU A 645 -13.92 31.13 16.93
C LEU A 645 -14.88 31.00 15.74
N LEU A 646 -14.71 29.96 14.91
CA LEU A 646 -15.54 29.67 13.74
C LEU A 646 -16.11 28.25 13.83
N HIS A 647 -17.36 28.07 13.42
CA HIS A 647 -18.01 26.76 13.40
C HIS A 647 -18.68 26.52 12.06
N HIS A 648 -18.63 25.27 11.60
CA HIS A 648 -19.52 24.83 10.53
C HIS A 648 -20.94 24.72 11.08
N ALA A 649 -21.95 25.20 10.36
CA ALA A 649 -23.33 25.25 10.85
C ALA A 649 -23.92 23.89 11.27
N LYS A 650 -23.36 22.78 10.76
CA LYS A 650 -23.71 21.40 11.16
C LYS A 650 -22.61 20.65 11.92
N HIS A 651 -21.50 21.32 12.25
CA HIS A 651 -20.36 20.76 12.98
C HIS A 651 -19.80 19.42 12.44
N CYS A 652 -19.81 19.25 11.11
CA CYS A 652 -19.54 17.95 10.47
C CYS A 652 -18.44 17.95 9.41
N GLN A 653 -17.88 19.11 9.08
CA GLN A 653 -16.81 19.26 8.09
C GLN A 653 -15.84 20.39 8.46
N PRO A 654 -14.59 20.32 7.98
CA PRO A 654 -13.63 21.42 8.11
C PRO A 654 -14.06 22.65 7.28
N PHE A 655 -13.33 23.75 7.42
CA PHE A 655 -13.53 24.93 6.58
C PHE A 655 -13.09 24.64 5.14
N GLU A 656 -13.95 24.99 4.19
CA GLU A 656 -13.77 24.80 2.75
C GLU A 656 -14.28 26.02 1.98
N ASN A 657 -13.59 26.37 0.89
CA ASN A 657 -14.07 27.37 -0.07
C ASN A 657 -15.26 26.80 -0.88
N SER A 658 -16.45 26.88 -0.32
CA SER A 658 -17.68 26.35 -0.90
C SER A 658 -18.92 27.10 -0.39
N SER A 659 -20.09 26.72 -0.90
CA SER A 659 -21.39 27.20 -0.42
C SER A 659 -21.82 26.63 0.94
N ALA A 660 -20.94 25.87 1.60
CA ALA A 660 -21.13 25.42 2.98
C ALA A 660 -21.30 26.62 3.92
N LEU A 661 -22.07 26.40 4.98
CA LEU A 661 -22.51 27.45 5.89
C LEU A 661 -21.71 27.44 7.19
N TYR A 662 -21.26 28.62 7.62
CA TYR A 662 -20.44 28.82 8.82
C TYR A 662 -20.98 29.96 9.68
N CYS A 663 -20.64 29.95 10.96
CA CYS A 663 -20.97 31.01 11.91
C CYS A 663 -19.80 31.28 12.86
N PHE A 664 -19.64 32.53 13.26
CA PHE A 664 -18.69 32.91 14.32
C PHE A 664 -19.31 32.68 15.70
N ASP A 665 -18.49 32.25 16.65
CA ASP A 665 -18.90 32.09 18.05
C ASP A 665 -18.87 33.45 18.77
N ALA A 666 -20.06 34.02 18.96
CA ALA A 666 -20.20 35.32 19.60
C ALA A 666 -19.81 35.31 21.09
N VAL A 667 -19.84 34.17 21.77
CA VAL A 667 -19.55 34.07 23.20
C VAL A 667 -18.04 34.07 23.44
N HIS A 668 -17.27 33.34 22.62
CA HIS A 668 -15.81 33.31 22.72
C HIS A 668 -15.19 34.66 22.30
N MET A 669 -15.70 35.29 21.24
CA MET A 669 -15.23 36.60 20.76
C MET A 669 -15.45 37.74 21.78
N GLU A 670 -16.44 37.66 22.68
CA GLU A 670 -16.68 38.71 23.69
C GLU A 670 -15.73 38.64 24.89
N VAL A 671 -15.15 37.47 25.18
CA VAL A 671 -14.17 37.26 26.25
C VAL A 671 -12.80 37.84 25.87
N GLU A 672 -12.45 37.84 24.59
CA GLU A 672 -11.15 38.27 24.06
C GLU A 672 -11.05 39.77 23.72
N ARG A 673 -12.11 40.57 23.95
CA ARG A 673 -12.03 42.03 23.74
C ARG A 673 -10.99 42.67 24.68
N PRO A 674 -10.01 43.43 24.18
CA PRO A 674 -9.09 44.17 25.05
C PRO A 674 -9.86 45.25 25.83
N ARG A 675 -9.90 45.13 27.16
CA ARG A 675 -10.44 46.18 28.04
C ARG A 675 -9.45 47.33 28.15
N CYS A 676 -9.62 48.38 27.34
CA CYS A 676 -8.93 49.65 27.52
C CYS A 676 -9.91 50.77 27.93
N GLN A 677 -9.70 51.29 29.16
CA GLN A 677 -9.93 52.63 29.75
C GLN A 677 -10.94 53.58 29.05
N ALA A 678 -11.91 54.26 29.67
CA ALA A 678 -12.33 54.52 31.05
C ALA A 678 -13.82 55.00 30.98
N SER A 679 -14.66 54.80 31.98
CA SER A 679 -14.85 55.83 33.00
C SER A 679 -15.38 55.26 34.32
N ILE A 680 -14.72 55.70 35.38
CA ILE A 680 -15.17 55.63 36.77
C ILE A 680 -16.46 56.45 36.85
N THR A 681 -17.59 55.79 37.12
CA THR A 681 -18.68 56.29 37.98
C THR A 681 -19.76 55.22 38.10
N ALA A 682 -20.19 55.02 39.35
CA ALA A 682 -21.48 54.46 39.81
C ALA A 682 -21.44 53.05 40.44
N THR A 683 -21.35 53.12 41.78
CA THR A 683 -22.11 52.38 42.80
C THR A 683 -21.89 50.88 42.96
N GLU A 684 -21.24 50.56 44.08
CA GLU A 684 -21.33 49.32 44.84
C GLU A 684 -22.81 48.97 45.10
N ASP A 685 -23.41 48.16 44.23
CA ASP A 685 -24.64 47.39 44.49
C ASP A 685 -24.92 46.44 43.31
N SER A 686 -24.08 45.42 43.12
CA SER A 686 -24.49 44.21 42.36
C SER A 686 -23.59 42.99 42.57
N MET A 687 -22.78 42.95 43.63
CA MET A 687 -22.13 41.71 44.07
C MET A 687 -23.15 40.81 44.78
N THR A 688 -24.07 40.17 44.04
CA THR A 688 -24.81 38.98 44.53
C THR A 688 -25.54 38.15 43.45
N ASN A 689 -25.54 38.53 42.16
CA ASN A 689 -26.33 37.80 41.14
C ASN A 689 -25.51 37.27 39.95
N ILE A 690 -24.32 36.72 40.19
CA ILE A 690 -23.59 35.89 39.20
C ILE A 690 -23.35 34.51 39.81
N SER A 691 -24.43 33.84 40.19
CA SER A 691 -24.41 32.42 40.61
C SER A 691 -25.81 31.84 40.52
N THR A 692 -26.50 32.00 39.38
CA THR A 692 -27.76 31.28 39.08
C THR A 692 -28.20 31.51 37.62
N THR A 693 -27.40 31.06 36.67
CA THR A 693 -27.86 30.66 35.33
C THR A 693 -26.94 29.61 34.73
N ILE A 694 -26.53 28.66 35.57
CA ILE A 694 -26.08 27.33 35.14
C ILE A 694 -27.25 26.43 35.50
N ASN A 695 -28.15 26.17 34.53
CA ASN A 695 -29.05 25.00 34.48
C ASN A 695 -30.07 25.16 33.35
N SER A 696 -29.58 25.05 32.11
CA SER A 696 -30.30 24.40 31.02
C SER A 696 -29.31 23.49 30.29
N ALA A 697 -28.82 22.50 31.04
CA ALA A 697 -28.00 21.42 30.54
C ALA A 697 -28.91 20.37 29.88
N SER A 698 -29.04 20.47 28.54
CA SER A 698 -29.32 19.31 27.70
C SER A 698 -28.21 19.23 26.65
N GLU A 699 -27.31 18.26 26.84
CA GLU A 699 -26.39 17.70 25.84
C GLU A 699 -25.49 18.71 25.08
N VAL A 700 -24.49 19.28 25.76
CA VAL A 700 -23.29 19.79 25.06
C VAL A 700 -22.44 18.58 24.70
N ALA A 701 -22.72 17.98 23.54
CA ALA A 701 -21.69 17.21 22.85
C ALA A 701 -20.53 18.17 22.57
N GLU A 702 -19.32 17.89 23.05
CA GLU A 702 -18.13 18.67 22.69
C GLU A 702 -18.08 18.80 21.16
N CYS A 703 -18.08 20.04 20.68
CA CYS A 703 -18.07 20.33 19.26
C CYS A 703 -16.77 19.78 18.63
N GLU A 704 -16.89 18.80 17.71
CA GLU A 704 -15.73 18.18 17.05
C GLU A 704 -15.13 19.06 15.93
N CYS A 705 -15.58 20.31 15.74
CA CYS A 705 -15.09 21.22 14.70
C CYS A 705 -13.57 21.44 14.78
N ALA A 706 -13.01 21.57 15.98
CA ALA A 706 -11.56 21.74 16.15
C ALA A 706 -10.78 20.53 15.59
N LYS A 707 -11.21 19.30 15.91
CA LYS A 707 -10.58 18.08 15.39
C LYS A 707 -10.70 17.99 13.87
N LEU A 708 -11.87 18.33 13.31
CA LEU A 708 -12.08 18.37 11.86
C LEU A 708 -11.14 19.40 11.20
N ALA A 709 -11.01 20.58 11.79
CA ALA A 709 -10.14 21.65 11.32
C ALA A 709 -8.65 21.33 11.47
N GLN A 710 -8.28 20.49 12.44
CA GLN A 710 -6.95 19.89 12.55
C GLN A 710 -6.72 18.75 11.54
N GLY A 711 -7.73 18.36 10.76
CA GLY A 711 -7.64 17.34 9.72
C GLY A 711 -7.92 15.92 10.19
N PHE A 712 -8.38 15.73 11.44
CA PHE A 712 -8.88 14.43 11.91
C PHE A 712 -10.23 14.13 11.27
N ARG A 713 -10.45 12.87 10.88
CA ARG A 713 -11.72 12.43 10.30
C ARG A 713 -12.65 11.86 11.39
N PRO A 714 -13.96 12.10 11.32
CA PRO A 714 -14.90 11.62 12.33
C PRO A 714 -14.97 10.09 12.32
N ILE A 715 -14.93 9.49 13.51
CA ILE A 715 -15.02 8.04 13.73
C ILE A 715 -16.47 7.58 13.48
N GLY A 716 -16.92 7.55 12.22
CA GLY A 716 -18.27 7.04 11.90
C GLY A 716 -18.94 7.56 10.63
N GLY A 717 -18.39 8.58 9.95
CA GLY A 717 -19.00 9.11 8.72
C GLY A 717 -18.66 8.28 7.48
N SER A 718 -19.66 7.70 6.84
CA SER A 718 -19.56 7.00 5.55
C SER A 718 -19.26 7.97 4.40
N SER A 719 -18.04 8.50 4.34
CA SER A 719 -17.36 8.63 3.07
C SER A 719 -16.47 7.41 2.95
N THR A 720 -16.60 6.67 1.85
CA THR A 720 -15.75 5.51 1.60
C THR A 720 -14.30 5.90 1.89
N PRO A 721 -13.61 5.29 2.88
CA PRO A 721 -12.16 5.31 2.82
C PRO A 721 -11.81 4.79 1.44
N HIS A 722 -10.70 5.22 0.84
CA HIS A 722 -10.12 4.44 -0.23
C HIS A 722 -9.87 3.03 0.34
N SER A 723 -10.88 2.19 0.15
CA SER A 723 -11.02 0.84 0.64
C SER A 723 -10.20 -0.01 -0.32
N LEU A 724 -8.90 0.16 -0.23
CA LEU A 724 -7.96 -0.87 -0.56
C LEU A 724 -7.13 -1.08 0.71
N LEU A 725 -7.59 -2.08 1.48
CA LEU A 725 -6.92 -2.73 2.60
C LEU A 725 -6.96 -2.02 3.98
N ARG A 726 -8.15 -1.70 4.47
CA ARG A 726 -8.41 -1.79 5.93
C ARG A 726 -8.51 -3.27 6.30
N MET A 727 -7.37 -3.93 6.53
CA MET A 727 -7.38 -5.24 7.17
C MET A 727 -7.60 -5.05 8.67
N LYS A 728 -8.66 -5.68 9.19
CA LYS A 728 -9.02 -5.76 10.61
C LYS A 728 -7.77 -5.97 11.46
N HIS A 729 -7.52 -5.03 12.37
CA HIS A 729 -6.65 -5.23 13.53
C HIS A 729 -7.25 -6.41 14.31
N ARG A 730 -6.55 -7.54 14.31
CA ARG A 730 -6.89 -8.65 15.21
C ARG A 730 -5.99 -8.44 16.41
N ASP A 731 -6.58 -7.89 17.47
CA ASP A 731 -5.91 -7.75 18.77
C ASP A 731 -5.35 -9.12 19.17
N THR A 732 -4.03 -9.22 19.11
CA THR A 732 -3.26 -10.24 19.80
C THR A 732 -2.36 -9.47 20.73
N GLY A 733 -2.78 -9.37 21.99
CA GLY A 733 -2.04 -8.72 23.05
C GLY A 733 -0.72 -9.44 23.29
N ALA A 734 0.34 -8.97 22.64
CA ALA A 734 1.73 -9.17 23.06
C ALA A 734 2.57 -8.11 22.34
N PRO A 735 3.27 -7.21 23.06
CA PRO A 735 4.21 -6.30 22.43
C PRO A 735 5.35 -7.14 21.82
N LEU A 736 5.51 -7.04 20.50
CA LEU A 736 6.62 -7.60 19.74
C LEU A 736 7.94 -7.00 20.26
N LYS A 737 8.56 -7.64 21.26
CA LYS A 737 9.97 -7.48 21.57
C LYS A 737 10.74 -7.89 20.32
N LEU A 738 11.31 -6.91 19.63
CA LEU A 738 12.22 -7.07 18.50
C LEU A 738 13.54 -7.70 18.99
N LYS A 739 13.51 -9.01 19.28
CA LYS A 739 14.71 -9.84 19.45
C LYS A 739 15.19 -10.25 18.06
N LEU A 740 15.93 -9.38 17.38
CA LEU A 740 16.58 -9.74 16.12
C LEU A 740 17.95 -9.10 15.91
N LEU A 741 18.47 -8.38 16.91
CA LEU A 741 19.85 -7.86 16.92
C LEU A 741 20.85 -8.78 17.63
N ASP A 742 20.38 -9.75 18.42
CA ASP A 742 21.27 -10.69 19.12
C ASP A 742 21.78 -11.83 18.20
N ASP A 743 21.02 -12.19 17.16
CA ASP A 743 21.36 -13.29 16.24
C ASP A 743 22.29 -12.86 15.08
N LEU A 744 22.64 -11.58 14.97
CA LEU A 744 23.56 -11.06 13.95
C LEU A 744 24.99 -10.84 14.46
N THR A 745 25.32 -11.34 15.66
CA THR A 745 26.73 -11.44 16.06
C THR A 745 27.38 -12.64 15.35
N PRO A 746 28.39 -12.45 14.48
CA PRO A 746 29.11 -13.60 13.95
C PRO A 746 29.83 -14.26 15.13
N SER A 747 29.51 -15.53 15.39
CA SER A 747 30.24 -16.36 16.34
C SER A 747 31.74 -16.24 16.06
N SER A 748 32.49 -15.82 17.07
CA SER A 748 33.92 -15.53 17.07
C SER A 748 34.80 -16.79 16.93
N GLN A 749 34.41 -17.75 16.08
CA GLN A 749 35.12 -19.01 15.86
C GLN A 749 35.59 -19.28 14.41
N GLN A 750 35.31 -18.41 13.43
CA GLN A 750 35.73 -18.66 12.03
C GLN A 750 36.94 -17.86 11.52
N TYR A 751 37.65 -17.10 12.36
CA TYR A 751 38.92 -16.44 12.03
C TYR A 751 40.15 -17.20 12.60
N LYS A 752 40.33 -18.47 12.23
CA LYS A 752 41.56 -19.25 12.50
C LYS A 752 41.92 -20.22 11.36
N SER A 753 41.77 -19.79 10.11
CA SER A 753 42.21 -20.59 8.96
C SER A 753 42.42 -19.69 7.75
N HIS A 754 43.53 -18.95 7.73
CA HIS A 754 44.26 -18.50 6.52
C HIS A 754 45.32 -17.49 6.95
N ARG A 755 46.38 -18.00 7.59
CA ARG A 755 47.62 -17.26 7.81
C ARG A 755 48.79 -18.23 7.71
N HIS A 756 49.00 -18.79 6.53
CA HIS A 756 50.26 -19.39 6.11
C HIS A 756 50.34 -19.33 4.58
N VAL A 757 51.56 -19.20 4.09
CA VAL A 757 51.96 -19.05 2.67
C VAL A 757 51.84 -17.61 2.16
N LEU A 758 52.87 -16.80 2.43
CA LEU A 758 53.75 -16.22 1.40
C LEU A 758 54.95 -15.55 2.10
N ASN A 759 56.01 -16.34 2.30
CA ASN A 759 57.39 -15.89 2.43
C ASN A 759 58.14 -16.61 1.29
N VAL A 760 58.35 -15.92 0.16
CA VAL A 760 59.55 -15.90 -0.70
C VAL A 760 59.44 -14.64 -1.55
#